data_AF-A0A1Z8XLZ9-F1
#
_entry.id   AF-A0A1Z8XLZ9-F1
#
_cell.length_a   1.000
_cell.length_b   1.000
_cell.length_c   1.000
_cell.angle_alpha   90.00
_cell.angle_beta   90.00
_cell.angle_gamma   90.00
#
_symmetry.space_group_name_H-M   'P 1'
#
loop_
_entity.id
_entity.type
_entity.pdbx_description
1 polymer ?
#
loop_
_entity_poly.entity_id
_entity_poly.type
_entity_poly.pdbx_seq_one_letter_code
_entity_poly.pdbx_strand_id
1 'polypeptide(L)'
;MDFAATYRITKAFSQCILIFVFTLVSLRAETIVEVGEIRPFFGPDDLNLNPERVVVAIDIYGDKDREVNGVLFKTDRSGIDNVNVIASNSIDGWASRPNYSGIDQRSADNLEEIMRDIRWEAAPTALEIEVSNLDPGIEYELQMLFNEGADRDRRWDIAIEKELVVDDFSSEGEGTWSSSNGFAYIAPFVLKDGDTELNVTMAKHLGGQQSQGADNNPILQAFTITELTIPATPESVEIDNPKFFAGQLQRVGRFVTVDLKRKANHLYSFVFGEGDTDNSKFEIEDGELFLSKDYDFTGHPALNQFSVRIRSTDAEDPVRFLDQIFLVQLADPKEPNDLLLSAGSISSGIIVDGLVGKLSVSDPNLFDQHLFSLVPGDGDKDNDLVYLRSSDLRLLSTISEGQSELKFRIRVTDMTGLSFEKSFNLLVTEPSIRINEFMASNGSVLEDDDGDASDWIELFNEQKGTLNLGGWFLSDDEDQLSKWRFPEVSIEPNGYLLVYASGKKRSSIGSSLHTNFEISSIGESLFLVKPDGETVADIIEFPEQRVDVSYGYDVAASETGYLIDPTPGQKNSDMAVNVSNEVVFSHGRGYYDEPVDLELSSTVPESVIRYTTNGAKPNDRSQIYIDPIRLTPASSSGKRGVRTVRAMAFNSSVASSPVSTHTYIWVNGTSDPQSTGVVGQSRFQSSIKNHPKYGPLINKGLLSLPAISITKPGGMSGSEGEANLELISIDGSETGFGIDCGMKIVGGASVGSAKNNFRCYFRSRYGSSKLRYPLFADHPYTSGASEIFDVIQLRSGSHDNFYWMANPGNPPGRKRQGDAQYVRNRWVSDMEMVMGHTSIHGRFVHCYLNGAYHGLYHVHERPMHNYLDKYFGGDSEDYHYTNSGRNGSNHGAGDDWNDTWREVKSAASTGGIKSRDWINWANLADNQLLYFYCGNDWDWTARHNWMAAGPKYPGRGGWRFYSWDCDVMLYDVEVNNLNLGAPDGIFSALMRDDEFRVFFKDRVYKHCFNDGVLSSNGPLPFHDYRMNEIYDAIIPETARWQPSSGRSLPWGRDEEWLEEWNYMKEVFWPDRTNILLDQFRQKGWYNVEAPEYEKIISSVNPGFTPVIISEDGEIYLTVDGSDPRLIGGTVNPDAFFINGATVDFNLISK
;
A
#
# COMPACT_ATOMS: atom_id res chain seq x y z
N MET A 1 9.33 -49.36 -19.00
CA MET A 1 8.20 -50.29 -18.79
C MET A 1 7.99 -50.59 -17.31
N ASP A 2 7.26 -49.80 -16.51
CA ASP A 2 7.06 -48.32 -16.47
C ASP A 2 6.36 -47.94 -15.14
N PHE A 3 6.70 -46.75 -14.61
CA PHE A 3 5.94 -45.84 -13.71
C PHE A 3 5.20 -46.29 -12.41
N ALA A 4 5.53 -45.58 -11.30
CA ALA A 4 4.66 -44.96 -10.24
C ALA A 4 3.62 -45.78 -9.42
N ALA A 5 3.16 -45.43 -8.19
CA ALA A 5 3.57 -44.54 -7.07
C ALA A 5 2.65 -44.88 -5.82
N THR A 6 3.10 -44.97 -4.54
CA THR A 6 3.26 -43.93 -3.46
C THR A 6 1.93 -43.34 -2.89
N TYR A 7 1.60 -43.19 -1.58
CA TYR A 7 1.98 -43.83 -0.28
C TYR A 7 0.94 -43.49 0.86
N ARG A 8 1.18 -43.75 2.17
CA ARG A 8 0.28 -43.39 3.34
C ARG A 8 0.98 -43.22 4.74
N ILE A 9 0.67 -42.12 5.45
CA ILE A 9 0.33 -41.87 6.90
C ILE A 9 1.19 -42.45 8.10
N THR A 10 1.28 -41.70 9.23
CA THR A 10 2.17 -41.78 10.44
C THR A 10 1.48 -42.32 11.75
N LYS A 11 1.80 -42.13 13.06
CA LYS A 11 2.75 -41.36 13.98
C LYS A 11 2.68 -42.06 15.42
N ALA A 12 3.73 -42.61 16.12
CA ALA A 12 3.59 -43.21 17.51
C ALA A 12 4.83 -43.48 18.47
N PHE A 13 4.91 -42.77 19.63
CA PHE A 13 5.35 -43.11 21.03
C PHE A 13 6.83 -43.35 21.55
N SER A 14 7.04 -43.04 22.87
CA SER A 14 8.34 -42.68 23.54
C SER A 14 8.51 -43.20 25.01
N GLN A 15 9.69 -43.03 25.66
CA GLN A 15 10.02 -42.92 27.15
C GLN A 15 11.54 -43.24 27.45
N CYS A 16 12.26 -42.90 28.57
CA CYS A 16 12.11 -41.99 29.75
C CYS A 16 13.43 -41.82 30.61
N ILE A 17 13.50 -40.77 31.47
CA ILE A 17 14.18 -40.63 32.82
C ILE A 17 15.72 -40.37 32.97
N LEU A 18 16.07 -39.08 33.26
CA LEU A 18 16.86 -38.46 34.37
C LEU A 18 18.22 -39.06 34.89
N ILE A 19 19.25 -38.31 35.35
CA ILE A 19 19.34 -37.13 36.28
C ILE A 19 20.52 -36.15 35.95
N PHE A 20 20.36 -34.87 36.33
CA PHE A 20 21.29 -33.70 36.48
C PHE A 20 22.78 -33.96 36.91
N VAL A 21 23.76 -33.05 36.69
CA VAL A 21 23.88 -31.63 37.18
C VAL A 21 24.64 -30.66 36.23
N PHE A 22 24.21 -29.38 36.30
CA PHE A 22 24.63 -28.16 35.58
C PHE A 22 26.13 -27.79 35.46
N THR A 23 26.45 -27.17 34.31
CA THR A 23 26.70 -25.70 34.23
C THR A 23 26.03 -25.15 32.97
N LEU A 24 25.26 -24.04 33.06
CA LEU A 24 24.51 -23.51 31.91
C LEU A 24 25.34 -22.58 31.01
N VAL A 25 25.22 -22.78 29.70
CA VAL A 25 24.98 -21.68 28.75
C VAL A 25 23.52 -21.82 28.34
N SER A 26 22.75 -20.74 28.37
CA SER A 26 21.38 -20.77 27.86
C SER A 26 21.43 -20.57 26.36
N LEU A 27 21.28 -21.65 25.58
CA LEU A 27 20.79 -21.53 24.22
C LEU A 27 19.39 -20.93 24.32
N ARG A 28 19.15 -19.83 23.61
CA ARG A 28 17.78 -19.43 23.26
C ARG A 28 17.33 -20.31 22.11
N ALA A 29 16.05 -20.61 22.06
CA ALA A 29 15.42 -21.07 20.85
C ALA A 29 15.34 -19.90 19.84
N GLU A 30 15.34 -20.23 18.55
CA GLU A 30 15.20 -19.27 17.45
C GLU A 30 13.88 -19.60 16.73
N THR A 31 13.12 -18.60 16.30
CA THR A 31 11.87 -18.86 15.59
C THR A 31 12.19 -19.49 14.23
N ILE A 32 11.53 -20.61 13.90
CA ILE A 32 11.74 -21.34 12.64
C ILE A 32 10.43 -21.41 11.88
N VAL A 33 10.41 -20.79 10.69
CA VAL A 33 9.27 -20.84 9.76
C VAL A 33 9.53 -21.96 8.75
N GLU A 34 8.71 -23.01 8.79
CA GLU A 34 8.77 -24.15 7.84
C GLU A 34 7.91 -23.88 6.60
N VAL A 35 6.82 -23.10 6.74
CA VAL A 35 5.94 -22.66 5.64
C VAL A 35 5.51 -21.22 5.87
N GLY A 36 5.55 -20.38 4.84
CA GLY A 36 5.12 -18.97 4.90
C GLY A 36 6.25 -17.99 5.26
N GLU A 37 5.87 -16.81 5.74
CA GLU A 37 6.79 -15.79 6.27
C GLU A 37 6.25 -15.14 7.56
N ILE A 38 7.16 -14.54 8.34
CA ILE A 38 6.80 -13.62 9.42
C ILE A 38 7.20 -12.22 8.98
N ARG A 39 6.22 -11.34 8.78
CA ARG A 39 6.40 -9.95 8.35
C ARG A 39 6.01 -8.99 9.47
N PRO A 40 6.91 -8.14 9.99
CA PRO A 40 6.50 -7.07 10.88
C PRO A 40 5.63 -6.08 10.10
N PHE A 41 4.51 -5.68 10.67
CA PHE A 41 3.60 -4.70 10.08
C PHE A 41 3.34 -3.56 11.07
N PHE A 42 3.18 -2.36 10.55
CA PHE A 42 3.08 -1.13 11.34
C PHE A 42 1.91 -0.28 10.84
N GLY A 43 0.98 -0.91 10.13
CA GLY A 43 -0.21 -0.30 9.57
C GLY A 43 -0.90 -1.18 8.52
N PRO A 44 -2.03 -0.70 7.99
CA PRO A 44 -2.94 -1.50 7.15
C PRO A 44 -2.40 -1.73 5.74
N ASP A 45 -1.45 -0.91 5.30
CA ASP A 45 -0.81 -1.00 3.99
C ASP A 45 0.09 -2.23 3.90
N ASP A 46 0.81 -2.52 4.99
CA ASP A 46 1.76 -3.64 5.11
C ASP A 46 1.08 -5.02 5.06
N LEU A 47 -0.26 -5.05 5.13
CA LEU A 47 -1.07 -6.27 5.18
C LEU A 47 -1.53 -6.78 3.80
N ASN A 48 -1.29 -6.03 2.71
CA ASN A 48 -1.72 -6.39 1.33
C ASN A 48 -3.23 -6.66 1.18
N LEU A 49 -4.07 -6.08 2.06
CA LEU A 49 -5.51 -6.34 2.11
C LEU A 49 -6.19 -5.96 0.79
N ASN A 50 -6.78 -6.95 0.13
CA ASN A 50 -7.51 -6.77 -1.12
C ASN A 50 -9.01 -6.99 -0.89
N PRO A 51 -9.85 -5.93 -0.94
CA PRO A 51 -11.29 -6.03 -0.68
C PRO A 51 -12.06 -6.87 -1.71
N GLU A 52 -11.43 -7.22 -2.83
CA GLU A 52 -11.97 -8.14 -3.83
C GLU A 52 -11.59 -9.61 -3.60
N ARG A 53 -10.73 -9.92 -2.61
CA ARG A 53 -10.16 -11.27 -2.44
C ARG A 53 -10.11 -11.77 -0.99
N VAL A 54 -10.16 -10.89 0.01
CA VAL A 54 -10.26 -11.29 1.42
C VAL A 54 -11.68 -11.77 1.71
N VAL A 55 -11.84 -13.07 1.99
CA VAL A 55 -13.14 -13.73 2.24
C VAL A 55 -13.49 -13.81 3.72
N VAL A 56 -12.48 -13.80 4.59
CA VAL A 56 -12.62 -13.77 6.06
C VAL A 56 -11.66 -12.75 6.61
N ALA A 57 -12.13 -11.91 7.54
CA ALA A 57 -11.32 -10.96 8.30
C ALA A 57 -11.96 -10.78 9.69
N ILE A 58 -11.17 -10.94 10.75
CA ILE A 58 -11.68 -11.09 12.11
C ILE A 58 -10.90 -10.22 13.08
N ASP A 59 -11.63 -9.41 13.85
CA ASP A 59 -11.18 -8.67 15.02
C ASP A 59 -11.39 -9.58 16.26
N ILE A 60 -10.30 -10.08 16.85
CA ILE A 60 -10.33 -11.18 17.82
C ILE A 60 -10.57 -10.59 19.20
N TYR A 61 -11.81 -10.72 19.65
CA TYR A 61 -12.33 -10.08 20.85
C TYR A 61 -12.33 -8.54 20.80
N GLY A 62 -12.25 -7.89 19.64
CA GLY A 62 -12.52 -6.44 19.53
C GLY A 62 -13.94 -6.06 19.92
N ASP A 63 -14.18 -4.82 20.33
CA ASP A 63 -15.51 -4.33 20.76
C ASP A 63 -16.57 -4.18 19.64
N LYS A 64 -16.17 -3.94 18.38
CA LYS A 64 -17.05 -3.72 17.21
C LYS A 64 -16.41 -4.09 15.86
N ASP A 65 -17.22 -4.19 14.81
CA ASP A 65 -16.75 -4.41 13.43
C ASP A 65 -15.99 -3.17 12.90
N ARG A 66 -14.92 -3.39 12.12
CA ARG A 66 -13.95 -2.36 11.71
C ARG A 66 -13.45 -2.56 10.28
N GLU A 67 -13.38 -1.49 9.49
CA GLU A 67 -12.93 -1.57 8.09
C GLU A 67 -11.46 -1.14 7.93
N VAL A 68 -10.67 -1.97 7.26
CA VAL A 68 -9.22 -1.80 7.11
C VAL A 68 -8.87 -2.02 5.63
N ASN A 69 -8.43 -0.96 4.93
CA ASN A 69 -8.15 -0.94 3.50
C ASN A 69 -9.28 -1.58 2.64
N GLY A 70 -10.54 -1.26 2.99
CA GLY A 70 -11.75 -1.77 2.33
C GLY A 70 -12.22 -3.16 2.79
N VAL A 71 -11.49 -3.80 3.71
CA VAL A 71 -11.82 -5.12 4.26
C VAL A 71 -12.46 -4.95 5.64
N LEU A 72 -13.71 -5.40 5.80
CA LEU A 72 -14.40 -5.37 7.08
C LEU A 72 -13.96 -6.55 7.97
N PHE A 73 -13.11 -6.26 8.96
CA PHE A 73 -12.81 -7.14 10.08
C PHE A 73 -14.01 -7.16 11.03
N LYS A 74 -14.48 -8.36 11.40
CA LYS A 74 -15.65 -8.52 12.26
C LYS A 74 -15.28 -8.94 13.68
N THR A 75 -15.97 -8.41 14.69
CA THR A 75 -15.75 -8.83 16.08
C THR A 75 -16.27 -10.23 16.35
N ASP A 76 -15.42 -11.08 16.95
CA ASP A 76 -15.84 -12.40 17.42
C ASP A 76 -16.58 -12.38 18.79
N ARG A 77 -16.77 -11.22 19.45
CA ARG A 77 -17.40 -11.12 20.78
C ARG A 77 -18.84 -11.63 20.79
N SER A 78 -19.59 -11.40 19.70
CA SER A 78 -20.95 -11.90 19.51
C SER A 78 -21.01 -13.34 18.98
N GLY A 79 -19.87 -13.92 18.60
CA GLY A 79 -19.78 -15.06 17.70
C GLY A 79 -19.99 -14.66 16.24
N ILE A 80 -19.40 -15.42 15.32
CA ILE A 80 -19.47 -15.25 13.87
C ILE A 80 -19.90 -16.59 13.27
N ASP A 81 -20.95 -16.60 12.45
CA ASP A 81 -21.65 -17.84 12.03
C ASP A 81 -20.76 -18.90 11.33
N ASN A 82 -19.61 -18.50 10.77
CA ASN A 82 -18.67 -19.41 10.11
C ASN A 82 -17.26 -19.44 10.72
N VAL A 83 -16.99 -18.71 11.82
CA VAL A 83 -15.67 -18.64 12.47
C VAL A 83 -15.80 -18.90 13.97
N ASN A 84 -15.04 -19.89 14.46
CA ASN A 84 -14.95 -20.21 15.89
C ASN A 84 -13.51 -20.04 16.36
N VAL A 85 -13.32 -19.27 17.45
CA VAL A 85 -12.00 -18.99 18.05
C VAL A 85 -12.00 -19.49 19.49
N ILE A 86 -11.39 -20.65 19.70
CA ILE A 86 -11.45 -21.40 20.94
C ILE A 86 -10.31 -20.92 21.86
N ALA A 87 -10.69 -20.11 22.85
CA ALA A 87 -9.83 -19.71 23.96
C ALA A 87 -10.68 -19.47 25.23
N SER A 88 -10.21 -19.92 26.38
CA SER A 88 -10.89 -19.73 27.68
C SER A 88 -10.71 -18.32 28.25
N ASN A 89 -9.80 -17.52 27.70
CA ASN A 89 -9.41 -16.21 28.23
C ASN A 89 -9.38 -15.16 27.11
N SER A 90 -9.85 -13.97 27.42
CA SER A 90 -9.75 -12.78 26.59
C SER A 90 -9.54 -11.53 27.47
N ILE A 91 -9.02 -10.46 26.90
CA ILE A 91 -8.70 -9.22 27.63
C ILE A 91 -8.95 -7.99 26.74
N ASP A 92 -9.86 -7.11 27.16
CA ASP A 92 -10.04 -5.75 26.65
C ASP A 92 -8.81 -4.87 26.90
N GLY A 93 -8.39 -4.08 25.91
CA GLY A 93 -7.30 -3.10 26.04
C GLY A 93 -5.99 -3.70 26.52
N TRP A 94 -5.71 -4.94 26.11
CA TRP A 94 -4.60 -5.74 26.62
C TRP A 94 -3.24 -5.16 26.27
N ALA A 95 -3.07 -4.76 25.02
CA ALA A 95 -1.99 -3.87 24.63
C ALA A 95 -2.43 -2.41 24.83
N SER A 96 -1.48 -1.54 25.15
CA SER A 96 -1.64 -0.12 24.88
C SER A 96 -1.98 0.07 23.40
N ARG A 97 -2.96 0.93 23.07
CA ARG A 97 -3.31 1.27 21.68
C ARG A 97 -2.03 1.44 20.85
N PRO A 98 -1.84 0.62 19.80
CA PRO A 98 -0.74 0.78 18.89
C PRO A 98 -0.72 2.15 18.23
N ASN A 99 0.39 2.51 17.61
CA ASN A 99 0.50 3.71 16.78
C ASN A 99 0.93 3.24 15.38
N TYR A 100 0.00 3.20 14.44
CA TYR A 100 0.19 2.63 13.11
C TYR A 100 -0.03 3.68 12.02
N SER A 101 0.66 3.53 10.88
CA SER A 101 0.56 4.47 9.75
C SER A 101 0.04 3.81 8.48
N GLY A 102 -0.90 4.47 7.78
CA GLY A 102 -1.53 3.92 6.57
C GLY A 102 -1.72 4.93 5.42
N ILE A 103 -2.16 4.41 4.27
CA ILE A 103 -2.78 5.17 3.18
C ILE A 103 -4.00 5.93 3.71
N ASP A 104 -4.76 5.22 4.53
CA ASP A 104 -6.04 5.55 5.10
C ASP A 104 -5.90 5.45 6.63
N GLN A 105 -5.85 6.60 7.31
CA GLN A 105 -5.68 6.67 8.77
C GLN A 105 -6.80 5.94 9.52
N ARG A 106 -8.03 5.87 9.01
CA ARG A 106 -9.17 5.17 9.62
C ARG A 106 -8.93 3.67 9.62
N SER A 107 -8.38 3.14 8.53
CA SER A 107 -7.88 1.77 8.44
C SER A 107 -6.71 1.53 9.40
N ALA A 108 -5.87 2.54 9.65
CA ALA A 108 -4.81 2.45 10.65
C ALA A 108 -5.38 2.47 12.08
N ASP A 109 -6.20 3.45 12.45
CA ASP A 109 -6.91 3.56 13.73
C ASP A 109 -7.74 2.31 14.03
N ASN A 110 -8.44 1.78 13.03
CA ASN A 110 -9.18 0.52 13.13
C ASN A 110 -8.22 -0.65 13.40
N LEU A 111 -7.10 -0.73 12.68
CA LEU A 111 -6.09 -1.76 12.93
C LEU A 111 -5.40 -1.59 14.29
N GLU A 112 -5.18 -0.37 14.78
CA GLU A 112 -4.67 -0.13 16.13
C GLU A 112 -5.65 -0.72 17.15
N GLU A 113 -6.93 -0.38 17.06
CA GLU A 113 -7.95 -0.89 17.97
C GLU A 113 -8.11 -2.42 17.89
N ILE A 114 -8.15 -3.01 16.69
CA ILE A 114 -8.10 -4.47 16.46
C ILE A 114 -6.90 -5.08 17.21
N MET A 115 -5.73 -4.45 17.13
CA MET A 115 -4.49 -4.98 17.69
C MET A 115 -4.30 -4.69 19.19
N ARG A 116 -5.32 -4.16 19.89
CA ARG A 116 -5.34 -3.99 21.35
C ARG A 116 -5.89 -5.18 22.11
N ASP A 117 -6.99 -5.74 21.62
CA ASP A 117 -7.74 -6.80 22.29
C ASP A 117 -7.16 -8.17 21.93
N ILE A 118 -7.25 -9.14 22.83
CA ILE A 118 -6.79 -10.50 22.55
C ILE A 118 -7.72 -11.59 23.06
N ARG A 119 -7.65 -12.73 22.37
CA ARG A 119 -7.84 -14.05 22.98
C ARG A 119 -6.48 -14.69 23.27
N TRP A 120 -6.42 -15.47 24.35
CA TRP A 120 -5.20 -16.18 24.74
C TRP A 120 -5.47 -17.44 25.55
N GLU A 121 -4.50 -18.35 25.58
CA GLU A 121 -4.56 -19.56 26.40
C GLU A 121 -3.34 -19.77 27.30
N ALA A 122 -3.59 -20.40 28.45
CA ALA A 122 -2.57 -20.67 29.45
C ALA A 122 -1.83 -21.96 29.11
N ALA A 123 -0.52 -21.89 28.91
CA ALA A 123 0.30 -23.03 28.55
C ALA A 123 0.13 -24.21 29.55
N PRO A 124 -0.08 -25.45 29.08
CA PRO A 124 0.08 -25.94 27.71
C PRO A 124 -1.23 -26.05 26.89
N THR A 125 -2.31 -25.36 27.28
CA THR A 125 -3.56 -25.33 26.50
C THR A 125 -3.32 -24.66 25.14
N ALA A 126 -4.03 -25.11 24.10
CA ALA A 126 -3.96 -24.53 22.77
C ALA A 126 -5.03 -23.44 22.58
N LEU A 127 -4.70 -22.41 21.81
CA LEU A 127 -5.67 -21.54 21.15
C LEU A 127 -5.94 -22.18 19.77
N GLU A 128 -7.21 -22.38 19.42
CA GLU A 128 -7.61 -23.03 18.17
C GLU A 128 -8.52 -22.11 17.35
N ILE A 129 -8.36 -22.12 16.02
CA ILE A 129 -9.20 -21.40 15.07
C ILE A 129 -9.82 -22.44 14.13
N GLU A 130 -11.14 -22.42 14.02
CA GLU A 130 -11.91 -23.21 13.05
C GLU A 130 -12.63 -22.22 12.12
N VAL A 131 -12.37 -22.29 10.81
CA VAL A 131 -13.07 -21.48 9.80
C VAL A 131 -13.78 -22.39 8.81
N SER A 132 -15.09 -22.25 8.74
CA SER A 132 -15.99 -23.07 7.94
C SER A 132 -16.55 -22.32 6.73
N ASN A 133 -17.11 -23.08 5.78
CA ASN A 133 -17.62 -22.58 4.49
C ASN A 133 -16.50 -21.95 3.63
N LEU A 134 -15.34 -22.60 3.61
CA LEU A 134 -14.28 -22.37 2.61
C LEU A 134 -14.36 -23.46 1.53
N ASP A 135 -13.97 -23.14 0.30
CA ASP A 135 -14.18 -24.01 -0.86
C ASP A 135 -12.95 -24.87 -1.20
N PRO A 136 -13.05 -26.21 -1.10
CA PRO A 136 -11.92 -27.10 -1.40
C PRO A 136 -11.53 -27.03 -2.88
N GLY A 137 -10.23 -26.89 -3.12
CA GLY A 137 -9.64 -26.73 -4.46
C GLY A 137 -9.29 -25.29 -4.83
N ILE A 138 -9.72 -24.28 -4.05
CA ILE A 138 -9.14 -22.94 -4.09
C ILE A 138 -7.86 -22.92 -3.23
N GLU A 139 -6.82 -22.28 -3.75
CA GLU A 139 -5.63 -21.88 -3.00
C GLU A 139 -5.90 -20.56 -2.29
N TYR A 140 -5.64 -20.52 -0.99
CA TYR A 140 -5.87 -19.38 -0.11
C TYR A 140 -4.57 -18.95 0.59
N GLU A 141 -4.52 -17.71 1.09
CA GLU A 141 -3.51 -17.20 2.02
C GLU A 141 -4.15 -16.98 3.39
N LEU A 142 -3.60 -17.57 4.45
CA LEU A 142 -3.90 -17.23 5.84
C LEU A 142 -2.90 -16.17 6.31
N GLN A 143 -3.40 -15.08 6.87
CA GLN A 143 -2.58 -14.03 7.49
C GLN A 143 -3.05 -13.83 8.94
N MET A 144 -2.23 -14.24 9.91
CA MET A 144 -2.52 -14.12 11.35
C MET A 144 -1.76 -12.92 11.93
N LEU A 145 -2.45 -12.03 12.63
CA LEU A 145 -1.91 -10.80 13.16
C LEU A 145 -1.67 -10.89 14.66
N PHE A 146 -0.44 -10.54 15.07
CA PHE A 146 0.04 -10.54 16.44
C PHE A 146 0.58 -9.18 16.85
N ASN A 147 0.37 -8.83 18.11
CA ASN A 147 1.01 -7.71 18.78
C ASN A 147 1.41 -8.17 20.18
N GLU A 148 2.48 -7.64 20.76
CA GLU A 148 2.76 -7.83 22.19
C GLU A 148 2.09 -6.69 22.99
N GLY A 149 1.89 -6.86 24.30
CA GLY A 149 1.13 -5.90 25.12
C GLY A 149 1.81 -5.55 26.43
N ALA A 150 2.85 -6.30 26.81
CA ALA A 150 3.53 -6.12 28.10
C ALA A 150 5.03 -6.44 28.05
N ASP A 151 5.68 -6.30 26.88
CA ASP A 151 7.12 -6.52 26.67
C ASP A 151 7.59 -7.91 27.13
N ARG A 152 7.04 -8.97 26.50
CA ARG A 152 7.33 -10.38 26.84
C ARG A 152 7.35 -11.29 25.61
N ASP A 153 8.52 -11.69 25.18
CA ASP A 153 8.77 -12.84 24.30
C ASP A 153 8.12 -14.14 24.86
N ARG A 154 6.86 -14.43 24.49
CA ARG A 154 6.06 -15.52 25.08
C ARG A 154 6.38 -16.89 24.54
N ARG A 155 6.45 -16.96 23.21
CA ARG A 155 6.71 -18.09 22.33
C ARG A 155 5.71 -19.25 22.32
N TRP A 156 5.36 -19.72 21.12
CA TRP A 156 4.51 -20.89 20.89
C TRP A 156 4.72 -21.47 19.47
N ASP A 157 4.26 -22.70 19.25
CA ASP A 157 4.25 -23.31 17.93
C ASP A 157 2.91 -23.03 17.22
N ILE A 158 2.94 -22.88 15.90
CA ILE A 158 1.76 -22.75 15.03
C ILE A 158 1.69 -23.95 14.11
N ALA A 159 0.52 -24.60 14.06
CA ALA A 159 0.21 -25.68 13.12
C ALA A 159 -1.03 -25.35 12.30
N ILE A 160 -0.98 -25.62 11.00
CA ILE A 160 -2.11 -25.56 10.07
C ILE A 160 -2.42 -26.98 9.65
N GLU A 161 -3.69 -27.38 9.66
CA GLU A 161 -4.13 -28.72 9.28
C GLU A 161 -3.39 -29.87 10.00
N LYS A 162 -2.95 -29.60 11.24
CA LYS A 162 -2.28 -30.51 12.17
C LYS A 162 -0.83 -30.87 11.78
N GLU A 163 -0.24 -30.15 10.82
CA GLU A 163 1.21 -30.15 10.56
C GLU A 163 1.84 -28.83 11.04
N LEU A 164 3.07 -28.92 11.57
CA LEU A 164 3.81 -27.78 12.12
C LEU A 164 4.27 -26.85 10.99
N VAL A 165 3.98 -25.56 11.11
CA VAL A 165 4.34 -24.54 10.10
C VAL A 165 5.22 -23.42 10.65
N VAL A 166 5.12 -23.13 11.96
CA VAL A 166 6.12 -22.33 12.71
C VAL A 166 6.43 -23.00 14.04
N ASP A 167 7.72 -23.12 14.35
CA ASP A 167 8.29 -23.63 15.60
C ASP A 167 8.84 -22.45 16.42
N ASP A 168 8.47 -22.36 17.69
CA ASP A 168 8.88 -21.28 18.61
C ASP A 168 8.65 -19.84 18.08
N PHE A 169 7.49 -19.57 17.49
CA PHE A 169 7.04 -18.22 17.05
C PHE A 169 7.05 -17.24 18.23
N SER A 170 7.82 -16.17 18.16
CA SER A 170 7.84 -15.10 19.17
C SER A 170 6.70 -14.09 19.01
N SER A 171 6.07 -13.67 20.11
CA SER A 171 5.19 -12.49 20.14
C SER A 171 5.91 -11.16 19.83
N GLU A 172 7.24 -11.16 19.86
CA GLU A 172 8.09 -10.05 19.39
C GLU A 172 8.66 -10.29 17.97
N GLY A 173 8.18 -11.33 17.28
CA GLY A 173 8.62 -11.78 15.96
C GLY A 173 10.15 -11.95 15.86
N GLU A 174 10.70 -11.55 14.71
CA GLU A 174 12.15 -11.50 14.45
C GLU A 174 12.83 -10.23 15.02
N GLY A 175 12.27 -9.63 16.08
CA GLY A 175 12.67 -8.29 16.54
C GLY A 175 12.57 -8.06 18.04
N THR A 176 12.15 -6.84 18.38
CA THR A 176 11.85 -6.42 19.75
C THR A 176 10.64 -5.52 19.70
N TRP A 177 9.62 -5.82 20.50
CA TRP A 177 8.30 -5.20 20.40
C TRP A 177 8.29 -3.66 20.54
N SER A 178 7.20 -3.06 20.06
CA SER A 178 6.83 -1.67 20.25
C SER A 178 5.33 -1.46 20.11
N SER A 179 4.81 -0.38 20.67
CA SER A 179 3.47 0.09 20.35
C SER A 179 3.28 0.39 18.85
N SER A 180 4.34 0.66 18.09
CA SER A 180 4.22 1.00 16.67
C SER A 180 4.28 -0.20 15.73
N ASN A 181 4.42 -1.45 16.21
CA ASN A 181 4.59 -2.59 15.33
C ASN A 181 3.92 -3.89 15.82
N GLY A 182 3.08 -4.46 14.96
CA GLY A 182 2.64 -5.85 15.03
C GLY A 182 3.54 -6.77 14.18
N PHE A 183 3.16 -8.04 14.13
CA PHE A 183 3.78 -9.10 13.33
C PHE A 183 2.69 -9.95 12.70
N ALA A 184 2.77 -10.12 11.38
CA ALA A 184 1.89 -10.99 10.62
C ALA A 184 2.63 -12.31 10.35
N TYR A 185 2.01 -13.45 10.66
CA TYR A 185 2.40 -14.73 10.08
C TYR A 185 1.54 -14.97 8.84
N ILE A 186 2.16 -15.22 7.68
CA ILE A 186 1.50 -15.27 6.38
C ILE A 186 1.86 -16.58 5.69
N ALA A 187 0.86 -17.42 5.37
CA ALA A 187 1.10 -18.73 4.76
C ALA A 187 0.00 -19.14 3.75
N PRO A 188 0.37 -19.65 2.57
CA PRO A 188 -0.58 -20.23 1.63
C PRO A 188 -1.04 -21.63 2.08
N PHE A 189 -2.30 -21.97 1.80
CA PHE A 189 -2.87 -23.29 2.05
C PHE A 189 -3.93 -23.68 0.99
N VAL A 190 -4.22 -24.98 0.90
CA VAL A 190 -5.26 -25.54 0.03
C VAL A 190 -6.02 -26.59 0.84
N LEU A 191 -7.35 -26.49 0.91
CA LEU A 191 -8.18 -27.52 1.55
C LEU A 191 -8.33 -28.76 0.65
N LYS A 192 -8.53 -29.92 1.27
CA LYS A 192 -8.57 -31.23 0.57
C LYS A 192 -9.96 -31.46 -0.04
N ASP A 193 -10.06 -32.25 -1.11
CA ASP A 193 -11.33 -32.57 -1.76
C ASP A 193 -12.42 -33.01 -0.75
N GLY A 194 -13.45 -32.18 -0.57
CA GLY A 194 -14.56 -32.42 0.37
C GLY A 194 -14.31 -32.00 1.83
N ASP A 195 -13.26 -31.21 2.08
CA ASP A 195 -12.88 -30.61 3.36
C ASP A 195 -13.17 -29.10 3.27
N THR A 196 -14.14 -28.58 4.05
CA THR A 196 -14.62 -27.17 3.97
C THR A 196 -14.25 -26.34 5.20
N GLU A 197 -13.34 -26.87 6.03
CA GLU A 197 -12.99 -26.35 7.35
C GLU A 197 -11.46 -26.20 7.47
N LEU A 198 -10.97 -24.97 7.66
CA LEU A 198 -9.58 -24.71 8.04
C LEU A 198 -9.42 -24.89 9.55
N ASN A 199 -8.45 -25.73 9.96
CA ASN A 199 -8.06 -25.91 11.36
C ASN A 199 -6.67 -25.28 11.60
N VAL A 200 -6.59 -24.31 12.51
CA VAL A 200 -5.31 -23.74 13.01
C VAL A 200 -5.18 -24.00 14.50
N THR A 201 -4.00 -24.44 14.95
CA THR A 201 -3.70 -24.73 16.35
C THR A 201 -2.43 -23.99 16.78
N MET A 202 -2.50 -23.27 17.89
CA MET A 202 -1.38 -22.54 18.48
C MET A 202 -1.15 -23.03 19.91
N ALA A 203 0.04 -23.56 20.24
CA ALA A 203 0.31 -24.13 21.57
C ALA A 203 1.81 -24.15 21.91
N LYS A 204 2.15 -24.27 23.21
CA LYS A 204 3.56 -24.27 23.70
C LYS A 204 4.50 -25.26 22.97
N HIS A 205 4.02 -26.40 22.49
CA HIS A 205 4.83 -27.40 21.81
C HIS A 205 3.95 -28.37 21.00
N LEU A 206 4.06 -28.32 19.68
CA LEU A 206 3.39 -29.16 18.68
C LEU A 206 4.43 -30.00 17.89
N GLY A 207 5.67 -29.52 17.80
CA GLY A 207 6.80 -30.26 17.24
C GLY A 207 8.12 -29.53 17.47
N GLY A 208 9.09 -29.66 16.56
CA GLY A 208 10.28 -28.81 16.55
C GLY A 208 11.13 -28.81 17.82
N GLN A 209 11.57 -27.62 18.24
CA GLN A 209 12.47 -27.41 19.38
C GLN A 209 11.72 -27.28 20.71
N GLN A 210 12.42 -27.01 21.83
CA GLN A 210 11.75 -26.73 23.09
C GLN A 210 11.57 -25.22 23.28
N SER A 211 10.33 -24.76 23.22
CA SER A 211 10.03 -23.33 23.38
C SER A 211 10.53 -22.75 24.70
N GLN A 212 11.21 -21.59 24.59
CA GLN A 212 11.97 -20.93 25.67
C GLN A 212 11.32 -19.64 26.20
N GLY A 213 10.13 -19.28 25.72
CA GLY A 213 9.53 -17.99 26.05
C GLY A 213 8.95 -17.88 27.46
N ALA A 214 8.62 -16.64 27.84
CA ALA A 214 8.44 -16.20 29.23
C ALA A 214 7.30 -16.88 29.99
N ASP A 215 6.20 -17.19 29.30
CA ASP A 215 5.05 -17.93 29.83
C ASP A 215 4.56 -19.03 28.86
N ASN A 216 4.83 -18.91 27.56
CA ASN A 216 4.45 -19.81 26.46
C ASN A 216 2.95 -19.82 26.14
N ASN A 217 2.28 -18.72 26.47
CA ASN A 217 0.86 -18.54 26.22
C ASN A 217 0.65 -18.01 24.78
N PRO A 218 -0.04 -18.74 23.89
CA PRO A 218 -0.45 -18.20 22.59
C PRO A 218 -1.42 -17.04 22.77
N ILE A 219 -1.28 -16.00 21.95
CA ILE A 219 -2.14 -14.82 21.87
C ILE A 219 -2.56 -14.58 20.41
N LEU A 220 -3.72 -13.98 20.18
CA LEU A 220 -4.17 -13.59 18.84
C LEU A 220 -5.03 -12.32 18.90
N GLN A 221 -4.77 -11.39 17.98
CA GLN A 221 -5.50 -10.11 17.82
C GLN A 221 -6.39 -10.10 16.57
N ALA A 222 -5.93 -10.67 15.46
CA ALA A 222 -6.71 -10.72 14.22
C ALA A 222 -6.22 -11.82 13.28
N PHE A 223 -7.04 -12.14 12.28
CA PHE A 223 -6.55 -12.85 11.10
C PHE A 223 -7.41 -12.55 9.86
N THR A 224 -6.86 -12.81 8.68
CA THR A 224 -7.59 -12.80 7.40
C THR A 224 -7.34 -14.07 6.58
N ILE A 225 -8.25 -14.37 5.67
CA ILE A 225 -8.10 -15.40 4.64
C ILE A 225 -8.40 -14.79 3.27
N THR A 226 -7.48 -14.97 2.32
CA THR A 226 -7.51 -14.35 0.98
C THR A 226 -7.46 -15.41 -0.12
N GLU A 227 -8.34 -15.32 -1.12
CA GLU A 227 -8.30 -16.19 -2.30
C GLU A 227 -7.08 -15.89 -3.19
N LEU A 228 -6.17 -16.85 -3.40
CA LEU A 228 -5.00 -16.70 -4.29
C LEU A 228 -5.27 -17.15 -5.74
N THR A 229 -6.24 -18.03 -5.96
CA THR A 229 -6.64 -18.53 -7.29
C THR A 229 -8.14 -18.34 -7.56
N ILE A 230 -8.53 -18.32 -8.84
CA ILE A 230 -9.94 -18.17 -9.28
C ILE A 230 -10.31 -19.40 -10.12
N PRO A 231 -11.43 -20.09 -9.85
CA PRO A 231 -11.91 -21.24 -10.66
C PRO A 231 -12.19 -20.90 -12.13
N ALA A 232 -12.49 -21.89 -12.97
CA ALA A 232 -12.60 -21.73 -14.43
C ALA A 232 -14.03 -21.59 -14.98
N THR A 233 -15.06 -21.82 -14.16
CA THR A 233 -16.49 -21.79 -14.51
C THR A 233 -17.31 -21.50 -13.24
N PRO A 234 -18.56 -21.01 -13.33
CA PRO A 234 -19.45 -20.95 -12.18
C PRO A 234 -19.75 -22.34 -11.62
N GLU A 235 -19.99 -22.44 -10.32
CA GLU A 235 -20.19 -23.67 -9.57
C GLU A 235 -21.65 -24.15 -9.53
N SER A 236 -22.63 -23.23 -9.42
CA SER A 236 -24.06 -23.60 -9.46
C SER A 236 -24.97 -22.48 -9.98
N VAL A 237 -26.17 -22.84 -10.43
CA VAL A 237 -27.26 -21.89 -10.70
C VAL A 237 -28.49 -22.28 -9.89
N GLU A 238 -29.17 -21.30 -9.30
CA GLU A 238 -30.41 -21.46 -8.54
C GLU A 238 -31.51 -20.52 -9.05
N ILE A 239 -32.74 -20.69 -8.53
CA ILE A 239 -33.87 -19.78 -8.76
C ILE A 239 -34.54 -19.47 -7.42
N ASP A 240 -34.72 -18.18 -7.08
CA ASP A 240 -35.17 -17.71 -5.76
C ASP A 240 -36.50 -18.35 -5.30
N ASN A 241 -37.40 -18.58 -6.26
CA ASN A 241 -38.70 -19.16 -6.04
C ASN A 241 -39.12 -20.03 -7.26
N PRO A 242 -39.17 -21.37 -7.12
CA PRO A 242 -39.68 -22.25 -8.16
C PRO A 242 -41.22 -22.35 -8.17
N LYS A 243 -41.99 -21.53 -7.43
CA LYS A 243 -43.46 -21.66 -7.32
C LYS A 243 -44.21 -20.45 -7.87
N PHE A 244 -45.33 -20.68 -8.55
CA PHE A 244 -46.09 -19.61 -9.20
C PHE A 244 -47.61 -19.84 -9.18
N PHE A 245 -48.38 -18.78 -9.38
CA PHE A 245 -49.84 -18.84 -9.57
C PHE A 245 -50.23 -18.78 -11.05
N ALA A 246 -51.31 -19.46 -11.42
CA ALA A 246 -51.71 -19.67 -12.83
C ALA A 246 -52.04 -18.41 -13.64
N GLY A 247 -52.20 -17.26 -12.99
CA GLY A 247 -52.55 -15.98 -13.61
C GLY A 247 -51.77 -14.79 -13.06
N GLN A 248 -50.59 -15.03 -12.48
CA GLN A 248 -49.72 -13.92 -12.06
C GLN A 248 -49.17 -13.16 -13.27
N LEU A 249 -48.90 -11.87 -13.08
CA LEU A 249 -48.30 -10.99 -14.10
C LEU A 249 -46.84 -10.62 -13.75
N GLN A 250 -46.38 -11.07 -12.60
CA GLN A 250 -45.06 -10.90 -12.01
C GLN A 250 -44.18 -12.12 -12.34
N ARG A 251 -42.86 -12.01 -12.11
CA ARG A 251 -41.91 -13.11 -12.30
C ARG A 251 -42.31 -14.36 -11.50
N VAL A 252 -41.99 -15.54 -12.04
CA VAL A 252 -41.99 -16.82 -11.32
C VAL A 252 -40.90 -16.78 -10.25
N GLY A 253 -39.69 -16.44 -10.67
CA GLY A 253 -38.52 -16.28 -9.82
C GLY A 253 -37.35 -15.66 -10.59
N ARG A 254 -36.29 -15.31 -9.88
CA ARG A 254 -35.05 -14.73 -10.39
C ARG A 254 -33.93 -15.76 -10.30
N PHE A 255 -33.12 -15.88 -11.35
CA PHE A 255 -31.95 -16.74 -11.32
C PHE A 255 -30.82 -16.10 -10.52
N VAL A 256 -30.14 -16.93 -9.73
CA VAL A 256 -28.93 -16.60 -8.97
C VAL A 256 -27.85 -17.59 -9.40
N THR A 257 -26.60 -17.16 -9.50
CA THR A 257 -25.47 -18.02 -9.82
C THR A 257 -24.52 -17.96 -8.63
N VAL A 258 -24.04 -19.12 -8.19
CA VAL A 258 -22.85 -19.21 -7.35
C VAL A 258 -21.67 -19.35 -8.31
N ASP A 259 -20.89 -18.29 -8.43
CA ASP A 259 -19.57 -18.29 -9.04
C ASP A 259 -18.58 -17.83 -7.97
N LEU A 260 -17.57 -18.65 -7.67
CA LEU A 260 -16.53 -18.34 -6.69
C LEU A 260 -15.57 -17.22 -7.16
N LYS A 261 -15.68 -16.75 -8.42
CA LYS A 261 -15.17 -15.44 -8.81
C LYS A 261 -16.04 -14.34 -8.19
N ARG A 262 -15.58 -13.78 -7.07
CA ARG A 262 -16.20 -12.62 -6.42
C ARG A 262 -16.52 -11.49 -7.43
N LYS A 263 -17.71 -10.88 -7.28
CA LYS A 263 -18.28 -9.82 -8.14
C LYS A 263 -18.46 -10.18 -9.63
N ALA A 264 -18.48 -11.46 -10.02
CA ALA A 264 -18.96 -11.85 -11.35
C ALA A 264 -20.43 -11.43 -11.55
N ASN A 265 -20.74 -10.78 -12.68
CA ASN A 265 -22.12 -10.56 -13.12
C ASN A 265 -22.54 -11.68 -14.08
N HIS A 266 -23.81 -12.09 -14.04
CA HIS A 266 -24.27 -13.25 -14.80
C HIS A 266 -25.41 -12.96 -15.78
N LEU A 267 -25.24 -13.42 -17.02
CA LEU A 267 -26.22 -13.38 -18.09
C LEU A 267 -26.90 -14.75 -18.25
N TYR A 268 -28.23 -14.74 -18.25
CA TYR A 268 -29.05 -15.95 -18.27
C TYR A 268 -29.71 -16.18 -19.64
N SER A 269 -29.76 -17.44 -20.09
CA SER A 269 -30.43 -17.80 -21.36
C SER A 269 -30.96 -19.23 -21.36
N PHE A 270 -32.01 -19.50 -22.14
CA PHE A 270 -32.46 -20.87 -22.42
C PHE A 270 -31.48 -21.58 -23.35
N VAL A 271 -31.12 -22.82 -23.02
CA VAL A 271 -30.26 -23.68 -23.85
C VAL A 271 -30.90 -25.04 -24.14
N PHE A 272 -30.68 -25.56 -25.34
CA PHE A 272 -31.26 -26.83 -25.79
C PHE A 272 -30.58 -28.04 -25.14
N GLY A 273 -31.30 -29.14 -24.98
CA GLY A 273 -30.79 -30.42 -24.48
C GLY A 273 -31.64 -31.06 -23.40
N GLU A 274 -31.04 -31.95 -22.60
CA GLU A 274 -31.76 -32.65 -21.53
C GLU A 274 -32.34 -31.65 -20.51
N GLY A 275 -33.65 -31.74 -20.26
CA GLY A 275 -34.39 -30.84 -19.36
C GLY A 275 -35.08 -29.63 -20.02
N ASP A 276 -34.95 -29.41 -21.33
CA ASP A 276 -35.48 -28.22 -22.03
C ASP A 276 -36.99 -28.24 -22.36
N THR A 277 -37.74 -29.24 -21.89
CA THR A 277 -39.06 -29.62 -22.42
C THR A 277 -40.15 -28.54 -22.32
N ASP A 278 -40.04 -27.62 -21.37
CA ASP A 278 -41.00 -26.57 -21.12
C ASP A 278 -40.41 -25.16 -21.32
N ASN A 279 -39.18 -25.03 -21.85
CA ASN A 279 -38.53 -23.72 -22.12
C ASN A 279 -39.46 -22.76 -22.89
N SER A 280 -40.24 -23.26 -23.86
CA SER A 280 -41.18 -22.46 -24.66
C SER A 280 -42.47 -22.01 -23.95
N LYS A 281 -42.65 -22.34 -22.66
CA LYS A 281 -43.78 -21.89 -21.83
C LYS A 281 -43.43 -20.73 -20.92
N PHE A 282 -42.16 -20.32 -20.92
CA PHE A 282 -41.62 -19.27 -20.06
C PHE A 282 -40.80 -18.28 -20.90
N GLU A 283 -40.59 -17.08 -20.36
CA GLU A 283 -39.78 -16.02 -20.94
C GLU A 283 -38.66 -15.65 -19.93
N ILE A 284 -37.51 -15.16 -20.40
CA ILE A 284 -36.43 -14.64 -19.52
C ILE A 284 -36.19 -13.18 -19.89
N GLU A 285 -36.25 -12.30 -18.90
CA GLU A 285 -36.02 -10.86 -19.04
C GLU A 285 -35.21 -10.40 -17.80
N ASP A 286 -34.07 -9.73 -18.00
CA ASP A 286 -33.13 -9.26 -16.96
C ASP A 286 -32.74 -10.27 -15.86
N GLY A 287 -32.68 -11.55 -16.22
CA GLY A 287 -32.36 -12.67 -15.30
C GLY A 287 -33.54 -13.18 -14.47
N GLU A 288 -34.74 -12.67 -14.72
CA GLU A 288 -35.99 -13.14 -14.12
C GLU A 288 -36.77 -14.03 -15.10
N LEU A 289 -37.36 -15.12 -14.57
CA LEU A 289 -38.20 -16.06 -15.30
C LEU A 289 -39.66 -15.61 -15.23
N PHE A 290 -40.32 -15.45 -16.37
CA PHE A 290 -41.74 -15.07 -16.48
C PHE A 290 -42.56 -16.19 -17.11
N LEU A 291 -43.87 -16.20 -16.83
CA LEU A 291 -44.83 -17.02 -17.59
C LEU A 291 -44.91 -16.49 -19.02
N SER A 292 -44.84 -17.37 -20.03
CA SER A 292 -44.96 -16.89 -21.40
C SER A 292 -46.38 -16.44 -21.72
N LYS A 293 -46.49 -15.32 -22.43
CA LYS A 293 -47.75 -14.66 -22.78
C LYS A 293 -48.60 -15.51 -23.75
N ASP A 294 -47.99 -16.51 -24.39
CA ASP A 294 -48.62 -17.45 -25.32
C ASP A 294 -49.05 -18.80 -24.66
N TYR A 295 -48.90 -18.98 -23.33
CA TYR A 295 -49.27 -20.22 -22.63
C TYR A 295 -50.27 -20.01 -21.47
N ASP A 296 -51.37 -20.79 -21.47
CA ASP A 296 -52.40 -20.76 -20.43
C ASP A 296 -52.10 -21.81 -19.34
N PHE A 297 -51.74 -21.33 -18.14
CA PHE A 297 -51.48 -22.18 -16.97
C PHE A 297 -52.75 -22.54 -16.18
N THR A 298 -53.91 -21.89 -16.43
CA THR A 298 -55.15 -22.07 -15.63
C THR A 298 -55.82 -23.42 -15.83
N GLY A 299 -55.49 -24.13 -16.92
CA GLY A 299 -55.95 -25.50 -17.18
C GLY A 299 -55.25 -26.59 -16.35
N HIS A 300 -54.24 -26.25 -15.55
CA HIS A 300 -53.47 -27.20 -14.75
C HIS A 300 -53.93 -27.29 -13.28
N PRO A 301 -53.89 -28.47 -12.65
CA PRO A 301 -54.11 -28.59 -11.21
C PRO A 301 -52.93 -27.98 -10.43
N ALA A 302 -53.18 -27.50 -9.22
CA ALA A 302 -52.12 -27.11 -8.29
C ALA A 302 -51.12 -28.28 -8.06
N LEU A 303 -49.88 -27.94 -7.78
CA LEU A 303 -48.70 -28.81 -7.65
C LEU A 303 -48.15 -29.43 -8.95
N ASN A 304 -48.72 -29.16 -10.12
CA ASN A 304 -48.12 -29.52 -11.42
C ASN A 304 -46.72 -28.91 -11.58
N GLN A 305 -45.79 -29.64 -12.21
CA GLN A 305 -44.40 -29.21 -12.47
C GLN A 305 -44.09 -29.08 -13.97
N PHE A 306 -43.12 -28.22 -14.30
CA PHE A 306 -42.62 -27.93 -15.66
C PHE A 306 -41.08 -27.84 -15.64
N SER A 307 -40.40 -28.33 -16.69
CA SER A 307 -38.92 -28.43 -16.74
C SER A 307 -38.29 -27.42 -17.70
N VAL A 308 -37.36 -26.62 -17.20
CA VAL A 308 -36.60 -25.65 -18.02
C VAL A 308 -35.09 -25.87 -17.90
N ARG A 309 -34.34 -25.61 -18.99
CA ARG A 309 -32.88 -25.69 -19.06
C ARG A 309 -32.26 -24.33 -19.36
N ILE A 310 -31.39 -23.89 -18.46
CA ILE A 310 -30.85 -22.53 -18.37
C ILE A 310 -29.32 -22.57 -18.42
N ARG A 311 -28.71 -21.59 -19.07
CA ARG A 311 -27.29 -21.26 -18.95
C ARG A 311 -27.13 -20.01 -18.10
N SER A 312 -26.18 -20.03 -17.18
CA SER A 312 -25.53 -18.82 -16.66
C SER A 312 -24.17 -18.63 -17.35
N THR A 313 -23.84 -17.39 -17.70
CA THR A 313 -22.56 -16.99 -18.32
C THR A 313 -22.04 -15.76 -17.60
N ASP A 314 -20.76 -15.73 -17.26
CA ASP A 314 -20.09 -14.54 -16.72
C ASP A 314 -20.09 -13.41 -17.77
N ALA A 315 -20.48 -12.20 -17.36
CA ALA A 315 -20.64 -11.06 -18.26
C ALA A 315 -19.30 -10.40 -18.61
N GLU A 316 -18.33 -10.43 -17.69
CA GLU A 316 -17.00 -9.87 -17.85
C GLU A 316 -16.02 -10.85 -18.52
N ASP A 317 -16.22 -12.16 -18.33
CA ASP A 317 -15.41 -13.23 -18.92
C ASP A 317 -16.27 -14.36 -19.56
N PRO A 318 -16.82 -14.15 -20.77
CA PRO A 318 -17.82 -15.04 -21.38
C PRO A 318 -17.36 -16.46 -21.76
N VAL A 319 -16.14 -16.88 -21.43
CA VAL A 319 -15.74 -18.31 -21.49
C VAL A 319 -16.12 -19.09 -20.22
N ARG A 320 -16.41 -18.41 -19.10
CA ARG A 320 -16.98 -19.01 -17.89
C ARG A 320 -18.51 -19.16 -18.05
N PHE A 321 -19.02 -20.38 -18.03
CA PHE A 321 -20.47 -20.63 -18.05
C PHE A 321 -20.85 -21.98 -17.42
N LEU A 322 -22.10 -22.11 -17.01
CA LEU A 322 -22.69 -23.34 -16.47
C LEU A 322 -24.10 -23.57 -17.04
N ASP A 323 -24.45 -24.81 -17.39
CA ASP A 323 -25.78 -25.22 -17.88
C ASP A 323 -26.52 -26.09 -16.83
N GLN A 324 -27.70 -25.67 -16.37
CA GLN A 324 -28.49 -26.37 -15.34
C GLN A 324 -29.97 -26.54 -15.71
N ILE A 325 -30.68 -27.44 -15.01
CA ILE A 325 -32.10 -27.78 -15.22
C ILE A 325 -32.89 -27.43 -13.95
N PHE A 326 -34.07 -26.83 -14.11
CA PHE A 326 -34.99 -26.48 -13.01
C PHE A 326 -36.39 -27.06 -13.21
N LEU A 327 -37.07 -27.34 -12.10
CA LEU A 327 -38.48 -27.75 -12.06
C LEU A 327 -39.31 -26.68 -11.34
N VAL A 328 -40.18 -25.97 -12.06
CA VAL A 328 -41.09 -24.95 -11.50
C VAL A 328 -42.50 -25.49 -11.32
N GLN A 329 -43.22 -25.06 -10.29
CA GLN A 329 -44.44 -25.68 -9.76
C GLN A 329 -45.61 -24.69 -9.55
N LEU A 330 -46.83 -25.13 -9.87
CA LEU A 330 -48.06 -24.37 -9.64
C LEU A 330 -48.52 -24.40 -8.16
N ALA A 331 -48.90 -23.25 -7.60
CA ALA A 331 -49.26 -23.05 -6.19
C ALA A 331 -50.76 -22.73 -5.95
N ASP A 332 -51.16 -22.61 -4.68
CA ASP A 332 -52.55 -22.44 -4.21
C ASP A 332 -52.68 -21.24 -3.21
N PRO A 333 -53.40 -20.14 -3.54
CA PRO A 333 -53.43 -18.88 -2.77
C PRO A 333 -53.98 -18.92 -1.34
N LYS A 334 -53.45 -18.08 -0.44
CA LYS A 334 -53.85 -17.87 0.98
C LYS A 334 -53.69 -16.39 1.35
N GLU A 335 -54.28 -15.98 2.48
CA GLU A 335 -54.32 -14.57 2.93
C GLU A 335 -53.28 -14.23 4.02
N PRO A 336 -52.80 -12.97 4.11
CA PRO A 336 -51.90 -12.51 5.17
C PRO A 336 -52.52 -12.61 6.57
N ASN A 337 -51.69 -12.78 7.60
CA ASN A 337 -52.14 -13.04 8.97
C ASN A 337 -51.61 -12.11 10.08
N ASP A 338 -50.55 -11.33 9.86
CA ASP A 338 -50.21 -10.19 10.75
C ASP A 338 -49.39 -9.08 10.07
N LEU A 339 -49.30 -7.91 10.72
CA LEU A 339 -48.57 -6.71 10.32
C LEU A 339 -47.80 -6.11 11.52
N LEU A 340 -46.60 -5.56 11.33
CA LEU A 340 -45.76 -4.98 12.40
C LEU A 340 -45.16 -3.61 11.99
N LEU A 341 -44.59 -2.88 12.95
CA LEU A 341 -43.91 -1.59 12.79
C LEU A 341 -42.67 -1.52 13.70
N SER A 342 -41.57 -0.92 13.22
CA SER A 342 -40.28 -0.89 13.92
C SER A 342 -40.10 0.15 15.05
N ALA A 343 -41.02 1.10 15.21
CA ALA A 343 -40.81 2.29 16.06
C ALA A 343 -41.78 2.38 17.25
N GLY A 344 -41.37 3.10 18.30
CA GLY A 344 -42.20 3.41 19.48
C GLY A 344 -42.36 4.91 19.80
N SER A 345 -41.55 5.78 19.21
CA SER A 345 -41.54 7.23 19.47
C SER A 345 -40.94 8.03 18.32
N ILE A 346 -41.13 9.34 18.35
CA ILE A 346 -40.72 10.33 17.34
C ILE A 346 -40.32 11.66 18.02
N SER A 347 -39.65 12.58 17.31
CA SER A 347 -39.34 13.93 17.79
C SER A 347 -40.43 14.94 17.38
N SER A 348 -40.79 15.90 18.25
CA SER A 348 -41.58 17.09 17.89
C SER A 348 -40.79 18.06 17.00
N GLY A 349 -39.46 18.01 17.05
CA GLY A 349 -38.56 18.73 16.15
C GLY A 349 -38.29 18.02 14.83
N ILE A 350 -38.91 16.86 14.55
CA ILE A 350 -38.70 16.16 13.27
C ILE A 350 -39.29 16.99 12.11
N ILE A 351 -38.53 17.07 11.01
CA ILE A 351 -38.98 17.73 9.78
C ILE A 351 -40.01 16.89 9.03
N VAL A 352 -40.78 17.55 8.15
CA VAL A 352 -41.65 16.88 7.18
C VAL A 352 -40.81 16.00 6.24
N ASP A 353 -41.37 14.86 5.82
CA ASP A 353 -40.72 13.71 5.16
C ASP A 353 -39.73 12.90 6.02
N GLY A 354 -39.53 13.28 7.28
CA GLY A 354 -38.76 12.50 8.25
C GLY A 354 -39.29 11.08 8.44
N LEU A 355 -38.37 10.12 8.59
CA LEU A 355 -38.70 8.69 8.78
C LEU A 355 -39.32 8.45 10.16
N VAL A 356 -40.45 7.73 10.19
CA VAL A 356 -41.18 7.37 11.41
C VAL A 356 -40.92 5.92 11.82
N GLY A 357 -40.81 4.99 10.85
CA GLY A 357 -40.54 3.58 11.10
C GLY A 357 -40.79 2.71 9.86
N LYS A 358 -40.54 1.39 9.95
CA LYS A 358 -40.68 0.44 8.84
C LYS A 358 -41.66 -0.70 9.16
N LEU A 359 -42.39 -1.17 8.15
CA LEU A 359 -43.41 -2.24 8.24
C LEU A 359 -42.87 -3.64 7.90
N SER A 360 -43.48 -4.68 8.45
CA SER A 360 -43.30 -6.09 8.04
C SER A 360 -44.57 -6.94 8.22
N VAL A 361 -44.64 -8.11 7.55
CA VAL A 361 -45.86 -8.92 7.33
C VAL A 361 -45.61 -10.39 7.67
N SER A 362 -46.68 -11.13 8.00
CA SER A 362 -46.68 -12.60 8.10
C SER A 362 -47.75 -13.20 7.20
N ASP A 363 -47.41 -14.21 6.39
CA ASP A 363 -48.25 -14.77 5.31
C ASP A 363 -48.02 -16.29 5.13
N PRO A 364 -49.04 -17.14 4.88
CA PRO A 364 -48.84 -18.56 4.57
C PRO A 364 -48.20 -18.83 3.20
N ASN A 365 -48.38 -17.94 2.23
CA ASN A 365 -47.70 -17.96 0.94
C ASN A 365 -46.41 -17.13 1.03
N LEU A 366 -45.34 -17.75 1.57
CA LEU A 366 -44.05 -17.09 1.84
C LEU A 366 -43.32 -16.46 0.62
N PHE A 367 -43.84 -16.65 -0.60
CA PHE A 367 -43.31 -16.06 -1.84
C PHE A 367 -44.20 -14.92 -2.40
N ASP A 368 -45.32 -14.61 -1.73
CA ASP A 368 -46.24 -13.56 -2.14
C ASP A 368 -45.70 -12.15 -1.84
N GLN A 369 -46.18 -11.14 -2.56
CA GLN A 369 -45.74 -9.74 -2.38
C GLN A 369 -46.86 -8.86 -1.87
N HIS A 370 -46.51 -7.93 -0.99
CA HIS A 370 -47.46 -7.21 -0.16
C HIS A 370 -47.53 -5.71 -0.48
N LEU A 371 -48.74 -5.21 -0.74
CA LEU A 371 -49.05 -3.80 -0.90
C LEU A 371 -49.66 -3.21 0.37
N PHE A 372 -49.04 -2.16 0.90
CA PHE A 372 -49.52 -1.42 2.08
C PHE A 372 -50.39 -0.22 1.70
N SER A 373 -51.39 0.10 2.54
CA SER A 373 -52.19 1.32 2.43
C SER A 373 -52.71 1.79 3.78
N LEU A 374 -52.75 3.10 4.02
CA LEU A 374 -53.49 3.67 5.15
C LEU A 374 -54.99 3.51 4.90
N VAL A 375 -55.74 3.05 5.91
CA VAL A 375 -57.19 2.79 5.79
C VAL A 375 -57.97 3.36 6.99
N PRO A 376 -59.22 3.81 6.77
CA PRO A 376 -60.07 4.33 7.86
C PRO A 376 -60.64 3.22 8.74
N GLY A 377 -60.91 3.54 10.01
CA GLY A 377 -61.42 2.62 11.03
C GLY A 377 -60.67 2.74 12.36
N ASP A 378 -61.13 2.05 13.40
CA ASP A 378 -60.59 2.18 14.76
C ASP A 378 -59.04 2.22 14.82
N GLY A 379 -58.50 3.36 15.27
CA GLY A 379 -57.06 3.64 15.34
C GLY A 379 -56.51 4.58 14.25
N ASP A 380 -57.31 5.06 13.32
CA ASP A 380 -56.94 5.92 12.18
C ASP A 380 -56.73 7.42 12.48
N LYS A 381 -56.88 7.86 13.74
CA LYS A 381 -57.02 9.27 14.16
C LYS A 381 -56.04 10.25 13.51
N ASP A 382 -54.78 9.85 13.36
CA ASP A 382 -53.66 10.66 12.89
C ASP A 382 -53.10 10.14 11.55
N ASN A 383 -53.88 9.34 10.80
CA ASN A 383 -53.53 8.88 9.44
C ASN A 383 -53.09 10.05 8.53
N ASP A 384 -53.74 11.21 8.63
CA ASP A 384 -53.43 12.40 7.81
C ASP A 384 -52.09 13.07 8.17
N LEU A 385 -51.44 12.68 9.28
CA LEU A 385 -50.11 13.17 9.67
C LEU A 385 -48.96 12.32 9.10
N VAL A 386 -49.24 11.16 8.51
CA VAL A 386 -48.24 10.20 8.01
C VAL A 386 -48.54 9.75 6.58
N TYR A 387 -47.52 9.26 5.87
CA TYR A 387 -47.70 8.60 4.58
C TYR A 387 -46.77 7.39 4.44
N LEU A 388 -47.07 6.52 3.47
CA LEU A 388 -46.31 5.30 3.20
C LEU A 388 -45.49 5.43 1.90
N ARG A 389 -44.21 5.08 1.98
CA ARG A 389 -43.28 4.94 0.85
C ARG A 389 -42.77 3.50 0.82
N SER A 390 -43.46 2.64 0.07
CA SER A 390 -43.30 1.18 0.16
C SER A 390 -43.58 0.69 1.60
N SER A 391 -42.56 0.21 2.32
CA SER A 391 -42.67 -0.19 3.74
C SER A 391 -42.22 0.89 4.74
N ASP A 392 -41.64 2.01 4.28
CA ASP A 392 -41.34 3.16 5.14
C ASP A 392 -42.63 3.93 5.49
N LEU A 393 -42.84 4.22 6.76
CA LEU A 393 -43.77 5.22 7.25
C LEU A 393 -43.03 6.55 7.47
N ARG A 394 -43.53 7.64 6.91
CA ARG A 394 -42.90 8.98 6.96
C ARG A 394 -43.88 10.05 7.41
N LEU A 395 -43.38 11.13 8.03
CA LEU A 395 -44.21 12.23 8.52
C LEU A 395 -44.66 13.13 7.35
N LEU A 396 -45.96 13.27 7.14
CA LEU A 396 -46.55 14.07 6.07
C LEU A 396 -46.75 15.54 6.46
N SER A 397 -46.93 15.84 7.75
CA SER A 397 -47.06 17.21 8.25
C SER A 397 -46.64 17.33 9.72
N THR A 398 -46.26 18.54 10.13
CA THR A 398 -45.70 18.85 11.47
C THR A 398 -46.63 18.40 12.61
N ILE A 399 -46.04 17.72 13.60
CA ILE A 399 -46.72 17.34 14.85
C ILE A 399 -47.19 18.60 15.60
N SER A 400 -48.36 18.56 16.22
CA SER A 400 -48.91 19.72 16.94
C SER A 400 -48.20 19.99 18.26
N GLU A 401 -48.03 21.27 18.63
CA GLU A 401 -47.44 21.68 19.90
C GLU A 401 -48.16 21.03 21.10
N GLY A 402 -47.42 20.27 21.92
CA GLY A 402 -47.97 19.54 23.06
C GLY A 402 -48.69 18.22 22.73
N GLN A 403 -48.67 17.74 21.48
CA GLN A 403 -49.17 16.42 21.13
C GLN A 403 -48.25 15.32 21.68
N SER A 404 -48.79 14.45 22.54
CA SER A 404 -48.01 13.38 23.19
C SER A 404 -48.07 12.02 22.50
N GLU A 405 -48.96 11.83 21.53
CA GLU A 405 -49.12 10.55 20.81
C GLU A 405 -49.61 10.70 19.35
N LEU A 406 -49.28 9.71 18.51
CA LEU A 406 -49.71 9.56 17.09
C LEU A 406 -50.32 8.17 16.85
N LYS A 407 -51.53 8.10 16.26
CA LYS A 407 -52.26 6.84 16.00
C LYS A 407 -52.71 6.69 14.54
N PHE A 408 -52.40 5.56 13.91
CA PHE A 408 -52.72 5.30 12.51
C PHE A 408 -53.06 3.83 12.25
N ARG A 409 -53.77 3.55 11.14
CA ARG A 409 -54.29 2.23 10.75
C ARG A 409 -53.92 1.89 9.30
N ILE A 410 -53.41 0.67 9.10
CA ILE A 410 -52.83 0.20 7.84
C ILE A 410 -53.42 -1.15 7.43
N ARG A 411 -53.70 -1.31 6.12
CA ARG A 411 -54.01 -2.58 5.45
C ARG A 411 -52.79 -3.09 4.69
N VAL A 412 -52.63 -4.41 4.66
CA VAL A 412 -51.76 -5.15 3.74
C VAL A 412 -52.61 -6.00 2.78
N THR A 413 -52.21 -6.13 1.52
CA THR A 413 -52.88 -6.94 0.47
C THR A 413 -51.83 -7.75 -0.32
N ASP A 414 -52.09 -9.01 -0.62
CA ASP A 414 -51.19 -9.89 -1.42
C ASP A 414 -51.40 -9.77 -2.95
N MET A 415 -50.57 -10.45 -3.76
CA MET A 415 -50.65 -10.42 -5.24
C MET A 415 -51.91 -11.10 -5.80
N THR A 416 -52.55 -11.98 -5.03
CA THR A 416 -53.79 -12.68 -5.42
C THR A 416 -55.05 -11.89 -5.03
N GLY A 417 -54.91 -10.90 -4.13
CA GLY A 417 -55.90 -9.91 -3.76
C GLY A 417 -56.59 -10.13 -2.40
N LEU A 418 -56.05 -10.98 -1.52
CA LEU A 418 -56.55 -11.16 -0.15
C LEU A 418 -55.81 -10.16 0.79
N SER A 419 -56.32 -9.91 2.00
CA SER A 419 -55.86 -8.75 2.80
C SER A 419 -56.11 -8.80 4.31
N PHE A 420 -55.28 -8.09 5.08
CA PHE A 420 -55.29 -8.00 6.55
C PHE A 420 -55.11 -6.53 7.03
N GLU A 421 -55.53 -6.18 8.26
CA GLU A 421 -55.48 -4.80 8.79
C GLU A 421 -55.04 -4.70 10.27
N LYS A 422 -54.31 -3.64 10.64
CA LYS A 422 -53.85 -3.37 12.02
C LYS A 422 -53.69 -1.87 12.31
N SER A 423 -53.63 -1.50 13.60
CA SER A 423 -53.50 -0.11 14.08
C SER A 423 -52.35 0.06 15.08
N PHE A 424 -51.73 1.25 15.14
CA PHE A 424 -50.48 1.53 15.87
C PHE A 424 -50.56 2.79 16.76
N ASN A 425 -49.55 3.01 17.64
CA ASN A 425 -49.43 4.20 18.51
C ASN A 425 -47.96 4.53 18.84
N LEU A 426 -47.56 5.82 18.83
CA LEU A 426 -46.19 6.32 19.10
C LEU A 426 -46.16 7.54 20.05
N LEU A 427 -45.01 7.89 20.67
CA LEU A 427 -44.78 9.03 21.62
C LEU A 427 -43.87 10.16 21.05
N VAL A 428 -43.74 11.36 21.67
CA VAL A 428 -43.14 12.60 21.07
C VAL A 428 -42.10 13.40 21.96
N THR A 429 -41.00 14.00 21.43
CA THR A 429 -39.88 14.69 22.19
C THR A 429 -39.07 15.86 21.49
N GLU A 430 -38.42 16.81 22.21
CA GLU A 430 -37.82 18.12 21.72
C GLU A 430 -36.26 18.17 21.38
N PRO A 431 -35.73 19.20 20.63
CA PRO A 431 -34.31 19.34 20.15
C PRO A 431 -33.32 20.30 20.94
N SER A 432 -32.02 20.43 20.54
CA SER A 432 -30.94 21.11 21.34
C SER A 432 -29.85 22.03 20.66
N ILE A 433 -28.53 21.75 20.78
CA ILE A 433 -27.36 22.50 20.21
C ILE A 433 -26.57 21.60 19.25
N ARG A 434 -25.93 22.16 18.21
CA ARG A 434 -25.21 21.41 17.17
C ARG A 434 -23.74 21.83 16.91
N ILE A 435 -22.99 20.90 16.31
CA ILE A 435 -21.81 21.13 15.47
C ILE A 435 -22.27 21.78 14.16
N ASN A 436 -21.48 22.68 13.56
CA ASN A 436 -21.94 23.54 12.47
C ASN A 436 -21.16 23.40 11.15
N GLU A 437 -19.84 23.45 11.23
CA GLU A 437 -18.92 23.34 10.09
C GLU A 437 -17.57 22.82 10.62
N PHE A 438 -16.83 22.06 9.83
CA PHE A 438 -15.44 21.67 10.13
C PHE A 438 -14.65 21.45 8.84
N MET A 439 -13.33 21.34 8.96
CA MET A 439 -12.42 21.02 7.86
C MET A 439 -11.32 20.09 8.37
N ALA A 440 -11.23 18.89 7.77
CA ALA A 440 -10.28 17.82 8.11
C ALA A 440 -9.11 17.70 7.12
N SER A 441 -8.85 18.77 6.35
CA SER A 441 -7.76 18.80 5.38
C SER A 441 -7.42 20.24 5.03
N ASN A 442 -7.02 21.03 6.03
CA ASN A 442 -6.68 22.44 5.79
C ASN A 442 -5.33 22.57 5.08
N GLY A 443 -5.32 23.19 3.88
CA GLY A 443 -4.11 23.39 3.07
C GLY A 443 -3.67 24.86 3.00
N SER A 444 -4.63 25.78 3.02
CA SER A 444 -4.43 27.23 2.93
C SER A 444 -5.63 28.10 3.34
N VAL A 445 -6.79 27.52 3.71
CA VAL A 445 -8.01 28.27 4.04
C VAL A 445 -7.90 29.05 5.37
N LEU A 446 -7.26 28.47 6.39
CA LEU A 446 -7.09 29.11 7.69
C LEU A 446 -5.71 28.80 8.29
N GLU A 447 -5.05 29.78 8.90
CA GLU A 447 -3.79 29.59 9.64
C GLU A 447 -4.06 29.78 11.15
N ASP A 448 -3.46 28.93 11.99
CA ASP A 448 -3.58 29.01 13.45
C ASP A 448 -2.63 30.05 14.08
N ASP A 449 -2.53 30.10 15.42
CA ASP A 449 -1.69 31.10 16.11
C ASP A 449 -0.17 30.83 16.05
N ASP A 450 0.27 29.68 15.55
CA ASP A 450 1.67 29.40 15.18
C ASP A 450 1.96 29.67 13.69
N GLY A 451 0.92 29.72 12.85
CA GLY A 451 1.02 29.82 11.39
C GLY A 451 0.94 28.47 10.66
N ASP A 452 0.41 27.44 11.31
CA ASP A 452 0.14 26.15 10.70
C ASP A 452 -1.29 26.11 10.13
N ALA A 453 -1.48 25.42 8.99
CA ALA A 453 -2.80 25.18 8.42
C ALA A 453 -3.44 23.96 9.11
N SER A 454 -3.83 24.13 10.38
CA SER A 454 -4.46 23.07 11.19
C SER A 454 -5.96 22.91 10.88
N ASP A 455 -6.46 21.69 11.06
CA ASP A 455 -7.89 21.39 10.98
C ASP A 455 -8.68 22.12 12.06
N TRP A 456 -10.00 22.26 11.86
CA TRP A 456 -10.85 23.05 12.74
C TRP A 456 -12.30 22.58 12.73
N ILE A 457 -12.99 22.84 13.86
CA ILE A 457 -14.39 22.51 14.14
C ILE A 457 -15.09 23.78 14.63
N GLU A 458 -16.32 24.00 14.20
CA GLU A 458 -17.19 25.09 14.66
C GLU A 458 -18.48 24.56 15.31
N LEU A 459 -18.89 25.16 16.43
CA LEU A 459 -20.19 24.95 17.07
C LEU A 459 -21.12 26.16 16.92
N PHE A 460 -22.43 25.92 16.81
CA PHE A 460 -23.45 26.98 16.70
C PHE A 460 -24.55 26.87 17.76
N ASN A 461 -24.81 27.98 18.49
CA ASN A 461 -25.84 28.01 19.52
C ASN A 461 -27.22 28.43 18.97
N GLU A 462 -28.08 27.44 18.71
CA GLU A 462 -29.46 27.62 18.26
C GLU A 462 -30.42 28.17 19.34
N GLN A 463 -29.99 28.21 20.60
CA GLN A 463 -30.86 28.56 21.72
C GLN A 463 -31.03 30.08 21.87
N LYS A 464 -32.20 30.48 22.41
CA LYS A 464 -32.53 31.89 22.69
C LYS A 464 -31.77 32.49 23.89
N GLY A 465 -30.84 31.74 24.49
CA GLY A 465 -30.03 32.15 25.63
C GLY A 465 -28.56 31.73 25.47
N THR A 466 -27.67 32.47 26.12
CA THR A 466 -26.23 32.19 26.15
C THR A 466 -25.98 30.80 26.77
N LEU A 467 -25.30 29.92 26.04
CA LEU A 467 -24.89 28.60 26.55
C LEU A 467 -23.46 28.67 27.06
N ASN A 468 -23.19 28.11 28.24
CA ASN A 468 -21.83 27.87 28.74
C ASN A 468 -21.48 26.40 28.50
N LEU A 469 -20.35 26.14 27.83
CA LEU A 469 -19.82 24.80 27.56
C LEU A 469 -18.89 24.31 28.68
N GLY A 470 -18.82 25.01 29.81
CA GLY A 470 -18.08 24.61 31.01
C GLY A 470 -18.28 23.13 31.38
N GLY A 471 -17.25 22.33 31.11
CA GLY A 471 -17.22 20.90 31.41
C GLY A 471 -17.84 19.95 30.39
N TRP A 472 -18.38 20.43 29.26
CA TRP A 472 -18.73 19.63 28.07
C TRP A 472 -17.47 19.06 27.39
N PHE A 473 -17.65 18.19 26.41
CA PHE A 473 -16.55 17.56 25.65
C PHE A 473 -16.78 17.60 24.13
N LEU A 474 -15.67 17.55 23.38
CA LEU A 474 -15.61 17.08 22.00
C LEU A 474 -14.90 15.72 21.97
N SER A 475 -15.35 14.85 21.06
CA SER A 475 -14.66 13.63 20.68
C SER A 475 -14.77 13.40 19.17
N ASP A 476 -13.76 12.74 18.64
CA ASP A 476 -13.62 12.08 17.33
C ASP A 476 -13.85 10.55 17.45
N ASP A 477 -14.11 10.07 18.67
CA ASP A 477 -14.08 8.67 19.09
C ASP A 477 -15.31 8.37 19.97
N GLU A 478 -16.13 7.39 19.57
CA GLU A 478 -17.37 7.02 20.25
C GLU A 478 -17.14 6.25 21.56
N ASP A 479 -16.01 5.53 21.67
CA ASP A 479 -15.63 4.77 22.86
C ASP A 479 -14.93 5.66 23.90
N GLN A 480 -14.54 6.87 23.49
CA GLN A 480 -13.92 7.89 24.34
C GLN A 480 -14.61 9.27 24.25
N LEU A 481 -15.94 9.32 24.43
CA LEU A 481 -16.80 10.53 24.47
C LEU A 481 -16.34 11.73 25.33
N SER A 482 -15.22 11.64 26.04
CA SER A 482 -14.61 12.70 26.86
C SER A 482 -13.19 13.13 26.44
N LYS A 483 -12.71 12.75 25.23
CA LYS A 483 -11.32 12.99 24.75
C LYS A 483 -10.79 14.40 24.96
N TRP A 484 -11.55 15.45 24.61
CA TRP A 484 -11.17 16.83 24.90
C TRP A 484 -12.28 17.60 25.62
N ARG A 485 -11.94 18.24 26.74
CA ARG A 485 -12.89 18.93 27.61
C ARG A 485 -12.86 20.45 27.42
N PHE A 486 -14.04 21.05 27.20
CA PHE A 486 -14.19 22.49 27.11
C PHE A 486 -13.83 23.21 28.43
N PRO A 487 -13.16 24.37 28.37
CA PRO A 487 -13.09 25.31 29.48
C PRO A 487 -14.45 26.02 29.68
N GLU A 488 -14.54 26.92 30.65
CA GLU A 488 -15.70 27.82 30.87
C GLU A 488 -15.81 28.87 29.74
N VAL A 489 -16.18 28.42 28.53
CA VAL A 489 -16.42 29.24 27.35
C VAL A 489 -17.93 29.35 27.08
N SER A 490 -18.39 30.54 26.71
CA SER A 490 -19.81 30.81 26.48
C SER A 490 -20.09 31.25 25.05
N ILE A 491 -21.14 30.69 24.45
CA ILE A 491 -21.62 31.02 23.11
C ILE A 491 -22.94 31.79 23.24
N GLU A 492 -22.98 33.01 22.72
CA GLU A 492 -24.19 33.84 22.71
C GLU A 492 -25.27 33.28 21.76
N PRO A 493 -26.55 33.69 21.87
CA PRO A 493 -27.62 33.24 20.97
C PRO A 493 -27.31 33.51 19.49
N ASN A 494 -27.33 32.47 18.65
CA ASN A 494 -26.89 32.51 17.24
C ASN A 494 -25.39 32.87 17.08
N GLY A 495 -24.58 32.62 18.10
CA GLY A 495 -23.12 32.74 18.05
C GLY A 495 -22.44 31.46 17.58
N TYR A 496 -21.22 31.62 17.08
CA TYR A 496 -20.32 30.55 16.64
C TYR A 496 -19.12 30.44 17.57
N LEU A 497 -18.53 29.24 17.67
CA LEU A 497 -17.26 29.01 18.38
C LEU A 497 -16.36 28.08 17.56
N LEU A 498 -15.20 28.60 17.14
CA LEU A 498 -14.16 27.82 16.46
C LEU A 498 -13.20 27.16 17.46
N VAL A 499 -12.81 25.92 17.17
CA VAL A 499 -11.78 25.14 17.88
C VAL A 499 -10.88 24.48 16.84
N TYR A 500 -9.56 24.64 16.95
CA TYR A 500 -8.61 23.92 16.10
C TYR A 500 -8.46 22.46 16.55
N ALA A 501 -8.48 21.52 15.62
CA ALA A 501 -8.13 20.12 15.86
C ALA A 501 -6.71 19.92 15.32
N SER A 502 -5.72 19.98 16.22
CA SER A 502 -4.30 20.14 15.85
C SER A 502 -3.34 19.41 16.79
N GLY A 503 -3.84 18.48 17.61
CA GLY A 503 -3.09 17.79 18.68
C GLY A 503 -2.57 18.68 19.82
N LYS A 504 -2.41 19.99 19.62
CA LYS A 504 -1.68 20.97 20.46
C LYS A 504 -2.24 21.16 21.89
N LYS A 505 -3.43 20.65 22.21
CA LYS A 505 -4.05 20.59 23.56
C LYS A 505 -4.05 21.93 24.32
N ARG A 506 -4.63 22.97 23.72
CA ARG A 506 -4.72 24.34 24.28
C ARG A 506 -6.15 24.64 24.73
N SER A 507 -6.40 24.80 26.03
CA SER A 507 -7.74 25.08 26.59
C SER A 507 -7.80 26.31 27.51
N SER A 508 -6.94 27.30 27.26
CA SER A 508 -6.88 28.53 28.07
C SER A 508 -8.04 29.48 27.73
N ILE A 509 -8.70 30.02 28.76
CA ILE A 509 -9.78 31.01 28.57
C ILE A 509 -9.20 32.29 27.95
N GLY A 510 -9.64 32.62 26.73
CA GLY A 510 -9.24 33.83 26.01
C GLY A 510 -8.08 33.67 25.01
N SER A 511 -7.63 32.45 24.73
CA SER A 511 -6.79 32.13 23.55
C SER A 511 -7.60 31.37 22.50
N SER A 512 -6.98 31.08 21.35
CA SER A 512 -7.40 29.97 20.48
C SER A 512 -7.57 28.69 21.32
N LEU A 513 -8.57 27.89 20.99
CA LEU A 513 -8.81 26.58 21.58
C LEU A 513 -8.29 25.51 20.62
N HIS A 514 -7.53 24.55 21.13
CA HIS A 514 -6.98 23.43 20.36
C HIS A 514 -7.30 22.12 21.07
N THR A 515 -7.87 21.16 20.34
CA THR A 515 -8.11 19.80 20.85
C THR A 515 -6.79 19.04 21.06
N ASN A 516 -6.87 17.81 21.56
CA ASN A 516 -5.74 16.88 21.64
C ASN A 516 -5.84 15.73 20.64
N PHE A 517 -6.45 16.01 19.50
CA PHE A 517 -6.58 15.15 18.33
C PHE A 517 -6.51 16.03 17.07
N GLU A 518 -6.46 15.41 15.90
CA GLU A 518 -6.62 16.03 14.58
C GLU A 518 -7.82 15.32 13.90
N ILE A 519 -8.37 15.85 12.80
CA ILE A 519 -9.60 15.29 12.22
C ILE A 519 -9.22 14.32 11.09
N SER A 520 -9.74 13.10 11.09
CA SER A 520 -9.34 12.11 10.06
C SER A 520 -9.89 12.49 8.68
N SER A 521 -8.99 12.88 7.77
CA SER A 521 -9.26 13.45 6.44
C SER A 521 -10.03 12.56 5.43
N ILE A 522 -10.54 11.43 5.89
CA ILE A 522 -11.05 10.28 5.13
C ILE A 522 -12.43 9.80 5.64
N GLY A 523 -12.89 10.35 6.77
CA GLY A 523 -14.23 10.14 7.30
C GLY A 523 -14.27 9.44 8.66
N GLU A 524 -14.89 10.08 9.62
CA GLU A 524 -15.09 9.63 11.01
C GLU A 524 -16.38 10.26 11.56
N SER A 525 -16.54 10.33 12.89
CA SER A 525 -17.70 10.92 13.55
C SER A 525 -17.26 11.93 14.62
N LEU A 526 -17.72 13.18 14.50
CA LEU A 526 -17.54 14.21 15.53
C LEU A 526 -18.71 14.22 16.50
N PHE A 527 -18.42 14.14 17.80
CA PHE A 527 -19.38 14.10 18.90
C PHE A 527 -19.28 15.36 19.76
N LEU A 528 -20.43 16.00 20.02
CA LEU A 528 -20.58 17.04 21.04
C LEU A 528 -21.26 16.42 22.28
N VAL A 529 -20.58 16.36 23.42
CA VAL A 529 -21.03 15.58 24.59
C VAL A 529 -21.23 16.46 25.82
N LYS A 530 -22.29 16.18 26.59
CA LYS A 530 -22.71 16.96 27.77
C LYS A 530 -21.77 16.73 28.98
N PRO A 531 -21.85 17.56 30.03
CA PRO A 531 -20.96 17.47 31.20
C PRO A 531 -21.09 16.22 32.07
N ASP A 532 -21.98 15.28 31.75
CA ASP A 532 -22.00 13.94 32.33
C ASP A 532 -20.94 13.01 31.72
N GLY A 533 -20.49 13.28 30.48
CA GLY A 533 -19.55 12.44 29.74
C GLY A 533 -20.19 11.24 29.04
N GLU A 534 -21.52 11.12 29.10
CA GLU A 534 -22.29 9.97 28.57
C GLU A 534 -23.35 10.43 27.56
N THR A 535 -23.98 11.59 27.77
CA THR A 535 -25.08 12.05 26.92
C THR A 535 -24.55 12.85 25.72
N VAL A 536 -24.50 12.22 24.55
CA VAL A 536 -24.33 12.91 23.26
C VAL A 536 -25.42 13.99 23.10
N ALA A 537 -25.02 15.17 22.65
CA ALA A 537 -25.89 16.31 22.36
C ALA A 537 -26.16 16.44 20.85
N ASP A 538 -25.11 16.21 20.05
CA ASP A 538 -25.12 16.21 18.60
C ASP A 538 -23.98 15.33 18.05
N ILE A 539 -24.13 14.85 16.83
CA ILE A 539 -23.17 14.01 16.10
C ILE A 539 -23.17 14.40 14.62
N ILE A 540 -21.98 14.50 14.01
CA ILE A 540 -21.84 14.53 12.55
C ILE A 540 -20.91 13.39 12.12
N GLU A 541 -21.47 12.43 11.39
CA GLU A 541 -20.74 11.41 10.63
C GLU A 541 -20.41 11.99 9.24
N PHE A 542 -19.21 11.72 8.70
CA PHE A 542 -18.78 12.28 7.41
C PHE A 542 -17.87 11.36 6.58
N PRO A 543 -17.85 11.52 5.24
CA PRO A 543 -17.01 10.76 4.30
C PRO A 543 -15.63 11.40 4.08
N GLU A 544 -14.87 10.88 3.10
CA GLU A 544 -13.56 11.41 2.65
C GLU A 544 -13.57 12.93 2.44
N GLN A 545 -12.66 13.64 3.11
CA GLN A 545 -12.51 15.09 3.02
C GLN A 545 -11.46 15.47 1.98
N ARG A 546 -11.50 16.72 1.51
CA ARG A 546 -10.60 17.21 0.45
C ARG A 546 -9.87 18.47 0.88
N VAL A 547 -8.64 18.63 0.40
CA VAL A 547 -7.79 19.78 0.74
C VAL A 547 -8.53 21.08 0.44
N ASP A 548 -8.63 21.95 1.45
CA ASP A 548 -9.32 23.24 1.41
C ASP A 548 -10.85 23.17 1.14
N VAL A 549 -11.50 22.03 1.41
CA VAL A 549 -12.97 21.86 1.43
C VAL A 549 -13.45 21.60 2.86
N SER A 550 -14.51 22.32 3.28
CA SER A 550 -15.20 22.07 4.55
C SER A 550 -16.48 21.25 4.38
N TYR A 551 -16.93 20.68 5.50
CA TYR A 551 -18.15 19.91 5.60
C TYR A 551 -18.97 20.41 6.80
N GLY A 552 -20.29 20.48 6.66
CA GLY A 552 -21.13 21.11 7.67
C GLY A 552 -22.59 21.16 7.27
N TYR A 553 -23.40 21.87 8.04
CA TYR A 553 -24.81 22.11 7.74
C TYR A 553 -25.00 23.08 6.57
N ASP A 554 -26.06 22.91 5.78
CA ASP A 554 -26.43 23.84 4.73
C ASP A 554 -26.91 25.22 5.27
N VAL A 555 -27.11 26.19 4.37
CA VAL A 555 -27.59 27.54 4.70
C VAL A 555 -28.93 27.57 5.47
N ALA A 556 -29.77 26.53 5.37
CA ALA A 556 -31.03 26.37 6.10
C ALA A 556 -30.90 25.52 7.37
N ALA A 557 -29.76 24.86 7.60
CA ALA A 557 -29.54 23.86 8.65
C ALA A 557 -30.56 22.72 8.64
N SER A 558 -30.71 22.12 7.46
CA SER A 558 -31.66 21.05 7.13
C SER A 558 -30.99 19.77 6.63
N GLU A 559 -29.80 19.88 6.05
CA GLU A 559 -28.93 18.76 5.63
C GLU A 559 -27.46 19.07 5.94
N THR A 560 -26.62 18.03 5.98
CA THR A 560 -25.16 18.15 6.13
C THR A 560 -24.43 17.60 4.91
N GLY A 561 -23.30 18.21 4.56
CA GLY A 561 -22.53 17.88 3.37
C GLY A 561 -21.32 18.79 3.16
N TYR A 562 -20.62 18.58 2.06
CA TYR A 562 -19.53 19.47 1.64
C TYR A 562 -20.11 20.85 1.27
N LEU A 563 -19.45 21.91 1.72
CA LEU A 563 -19.88 23.29 1.44
C LEU A 563 -19.16 23.84 0.20
N ILE A 564 -19.81 24.79 -0.51
CA ILE A 564 -19.25 25.39 -1.74
C ILE A 564 -18.10 26.35 -1.40
N ASP A 565 -18.29 27.17 -0.37
CA ASP A 565 -17.28 28.08 0.19
C ASP A 565 -17.14 27.78 1.69
N PRO A 566 -15.91 27.59 2.24
CA PRO A 566 -15.71 27.43 3.68
C PRO A 566 -15.94 28.75 4.43
N THR A 567 -16.62 28.68 5.58
CA THR A 567 -17.26 29.84 6.23
C THR A 567 -16.93 30.06 7.73
N PRO A 568 -15.72 29.75 8.24
CA PRO A 568 -15.43 29.81 9.68
C PRO A 568 -15.71 31.19 10.31
N GLY A 569 -16.46 31.18 11.41
CA GLY A 569 -16.93 32.34 12.16
C GLY A 569 -18.13 33.06 11.54
N GLN A 570 -18.77 32.50 10.52
CA GLN A 570 -19.84 33.11 9.73
C GLN A 570 -20.99 32.12 9.47
N LYS A 571 -21.96 32.52 8.65
CA LYS A 571 -23.05 31.62 8.26
C LYS A 571 -22.63 30.77 7.07
N ASN A 572 -22.87 29.46 7.17
CA ASN A 572 -22.62 28.45 6.13
C ASN A 572 -23.13 28.84 4.74
N SER A 573 -22.36 28.45 3.73
CA SER A 573 -22.75 28.52 2.33
C SER A 573 -23.77 27.42 1.96
N ASP A 574 -24.23 27.41 0.71
CA ASP A 574 -25.05 26.31 0.18
C ASP A 574 -24.19 25.03 0.03
N MET A 575 -24.80 23.85 0.12
CA MET A 575 -24.12 22.58 -0.09
C MET A 575 -23.70 22.37 -1.56
N ALA A 576 -22.52 21.79 -1.75
CA ALA A 576 -21.98 21.46 -3.05
C ALA A 576 -22.66 20.22 -3.64
N VAL A 577 -23.27 20.39 -4.82
CA VAL A 577 -23.92 19.30 -5.57
C VAL A 577 -22.90 18.27 -6.06
N ASN A 578 -21.63 18.66 -6.24
CA ASN A 578 -20.51 17.75 -6.51
C ASN A 578 -19.26 18.20 -5.76
N VAL A 579 -18.51 17.26 -5.16
CA VAL A 579 -17.31 17.58 -4.37
C VAL A 579 -16.15 18.10 -5.24
N SER A 580 -15.99 17.56 -6.46
CA SER A 580 -14.89 17.87 -7.38
C SER A 580 -15.40 18.11 -8.80
N ASN A 581 -14.84 19.09 -9.49
CA ASN A 581 -15.13 19.40 -10.89
C ASN A 581 -13.86 19.33 -11.74
N GLU A 582 -13.64 18.18 -12.36
CA GLU A 582 -12.38 17.86 -13.04
C GLU A 582 -12.50 18.11 -14.54
N VAL A 583 -11.41 18.57 -15.17
CA VAL A 583 -11.36 18.70 -16.63
C VAL A 583 -10.88 17.39 -17.24
N VAL A 584 -11.78 16.74 -17.97
CA VAL A 584 -11.50 15.59 -18.82
C VAL A 584 -10.97 16.07 -20.17
N PHE A 585 -9.92 15.42 -20.65
CA PHE A 585 -9.27 15.71 -21.92
C PHE A 585 -9.56 14.57 -22.90
N SER A 586 -10.08 14.90 -24.08
CA SER A 586 -10.31 13.92 -25.16
C SER A 586 -9.03 13.19 -25.63
N HIS A 587 -7.86 13.74 -25.33
CA HIS A 587 -6.56 13.20 -25.70
C HIS A 587 -5.58 13.30 -24.51
N GLY A 588 -4.96 12.19 -24.14
CA GLY A 588 -4.04 12.08 -23.00
C GLY A 588 -2.75 12.91 -23.12
N ARG A 589 -1.96 12.92 -22.05
CA ARG A 589 -0.52 13.22 -22.13
C ARG A 589 0.16 12.16 -23.00
N GLY A 590 1.12 12.51 -23.85
CA GLY A 590 1.67 11.51 -24.79
C GLY A 590 2.59 12.02 -25.89
N TYR A 591 3.08 11.06 -26.67
CA TYR A 591 3.78 11.27 -27.92
C TYR A 591 2.80 11.31 -29.11
N TYR A 592 3.07 12.19 -30.08
CA TYR A 592 2.18 12.44 -31.23
C TYR A 592 3.01 12.74 -32.49
N ASP A 593 2.57 12.30 -33.66
CA ASP A 593 3.17 12.69 -34.96
C ASP A 593 2.34 13.75 -35.71
N GLU A 594 1.02 13.78 -35.52
CA GLU A 594 0.10 14.73 -36.18
C GLU A 594 -0.50 15.75 -35.18
N PRO A 595 -0.94 16.94 -35.62
CA PRO A 595 -1.60 17.90 -34.73
C PRO A 595 -3.01 17.42 -34.35
N VAL A 596 -3.42 17.73 -33.12
CA VAL A 596 -4.59 17.16 -32.44
C VAL A 596 -5.68 18.21 -32.26
N ASP A 597 -6.95 17.83 -32.42
CA ASP A 597 -8.09 18.65 -31.99
C ASP A 597 -8.44 18.24 -30.55
N LEU A 598 -7.92 18.99 -29.57
CA LEU A 598 -8.17 18.72 -28.16
C LEU A 598 -9.51 19.32 -27.77
N GLU A 599 -10.51 18.45 -27.64
CA GLU A 599 -11.74 18.75 -26.92
C GLU A 599 -11.52 18.61 -25.41
N LEU A 600 -12.12 19.52 -24.64
CA LEU A 600 -12.16 19.51 -23.17
C LEU A 600 -13.61 19.40 -22.72
N SER A 601 -13.86 18.62 -21.67
CA SER A 601 -15.14 18.54 -20.97
C SER A 601 -14.91 18.58 -19.45
N SER A 602 -15.97 18.83 -18.69
CA SER A 602 -15.96 18.87 -17.23
C SER A 602 -16.80 17.74 -16.65
N THR A 603 -16.43 17.20 -15.49
CA THR A 603 -17.26 16.18 -14.81
C THR A 603 -18.63 16.73 -14.42
N VAL A 604 -18.70 18.02 -14.06
CA VAL A 604 -19.97 18.71 -13.79
C VAL A 604 -20.45 19.47 -15.04
N PRO A 605 -21.70 19.26 -15.50
CA PRO A 605 -22.27 19.99 -16.64
C PRO A 605 -22.29 21.52 -16.47
N GLU A 606 -22.45 22.23 -17.58
CA GLU A 606 -22.54 23.71 -17.70
C GLU A 606 -21.34 24.52 -17.14
N SER A 607 -20.28 23.85 -16.68
CA SER A 607 -19.09 24.47 -16.10
C SER A 607 -18.26 25.27 -17.12
N VAL A 608 -17.72 26.41 -16.69
CA VAL A 608 -16.86 27.28 -17.50
C VAL A 608 -15.41 26.79 -17.43
N ILE A 609 -14.99 25.97 -18.39
CA ILE A 609 -13.60 25.50 -18.48
C ILE A 609 -12.66 26.64 -18.88
N ARG A 610 -11.57 26.82 -18.14
CA ARG A 610 -10.48 27.75 -18.48
C ARG A 610 -9.15 27.04 -18.60
N TYR A 611 -8.30 27.50 -19.49
CA TYR A 611 -7.03 26.83 -19.80
C TYR A 611 -5.87 27.79 -20.10
N THR A 612 -4.66 27.25 -20.05
CA THR A 612 -3.43 27.87 -20.56
C THR A 612 -2.67 26.88 -21.43
N THR A 613 -1.87 27.37 -22.39
CA THR A 613 -0.95 26.53 -23.20
C THR A 613 0.52 26.94 -23.04
N ASN A 614 0.85 27.59 -21.92
CA ASN A 614 2.19 28.09 -21.60
C ASN A 614 2.76 27.52 -20.29
N GLY A 615 2.00 26.66 -19.61
CA GLY A 615 2.34 26.02 -18.33
C GLY A 615 1.88 26.80 -17.08
N ALA A 616 1.35 28.01 -17.20
CA ALA A 616 0.81 28.74 -16.05
C ALA A 616 -0.44 28.03 -15.49
N LYS A 617 -0.62 28.06 -14.15
CA LYS A 617 -1.85 27.59 -13.50
C LYS A 617 -3.03 28.45 -14.02
N PRO A 618 -4.17 27.84 -14.43
CA PRO A 618 -5.36 28.58 -14.83
C PRO A 618 -5.93 29.43 -13.69
N ASN A 619 -6.72 30.45 -14.03
CA ASN A 619 -7.37 31.38 -13.10
C ASN A 619 -8.54 32.13 -13.79
N ASP A 620 -9.20 33.03 -13.03
CA ASP A 620 -10.25 33.96 -13.46
C ASP A 620 -10.00 34.71 -14.79
N ARG A 621 -8.72 34.96 -15.12
CA ARG A 621 -8.27 35.70 -16.31
C ARG A 621 -7.76 34.80 -17.44
N SER A 622 -7.68 33.50 -17.22
CA SER A 622 -7.24 32.53 -18.22
C SER A 622 -8.30 32.32 -19.30
N GLN A 623 -7.85 31.87 -20.47
CA GLN A 623 -8.70 31.75 -21.65
C GLN A 623 -9.83 30.75 -21.41
N ILE A 624 -11.07 31.15 -21.70
CA ILE A 624 -12.24 30.26 -21.66
C ILE A 624 -12.17 29.32 -22.87
N TYR A 625 -12.40 28.04 -22.64
CA TYR A 625 -12.62 27.04 -23.68
C TYR A 625 -14.06 27.19 -24.21
N ILE A 626 -14.19 27.30 -25.54
CA ILE A 626 -15.48 27.49 -26.25
C ILE A 626 -15.61 26.62 -27.51
N ASP A 627 -14.49 26.17 -28.07
CA ASP A 627 -14.35 25.38 -29.30
C ASP A 627 -13.12 24.46 -29.13
N PRO A 628 -13.04 23.31 -29.81
CA PRO A 628 -11.88 22.41 -29.77
C PRO A 628 -10.55 23.10 -30.06
N ILE A 629 -9.53 22.81 -29.24
CA ILE A 629 -8.22 23.46 -29.33
C ILE A 629 -7.35 22.71 -30.34
N ARG A 630 -7.07 23.32 -31.50
CA ARG A 630 -6.09 22.79 -32.46
C ARG A 630 -4.66 22.81 -31.90
N LEU A 631 -4.27 21.77 -31.18
CA LEU A 631 -2.93 21.59 -30.66
C LEU A 631 -1.96 21.30 -31.79
N THR A 632 -0.91 22.12 -31.83
CA THR A 632 0.21 22.03 -32.75
C THR A 632 1.51 22.07 -31.95
N PRO A 633 2.63 21.52 -32.45
CA PRO A 633 3.92 21.67 -31.79
C PRO A 633 4.24 23.14 -31.47
N ALA A 634 4.90 23.40 -30.34
CA ALA A 634 5.43 24.74 -30.11
C ALA A 634 6.53 25.07 -31.13
N SER A 635 6.57 26.31 -31.59
CA SER A 635 7.55 26.78 -32.61
C SER A 635 8.71 27.58 -32.02
N SER A 636 8.70 27.85 -30.71
CA SER A 636 9.80 28.56 -30.03
C SER A 636 11.07 27.69 -29.99
N SER A 637 12.22 28.25 -30.37
CA SER A 637 13.44 27.48 -30.65
C SER A 637 13.93 26.61 -29.48
N GLY A 638 13.76 27.08 -28.24
CA GLY A 638 14.14 26.35 -27.03
C GLY A 638 13.13 25.30 -26.52
N LYS A 639 11.93 25.22 -27.11
CA LYS A 639 10.83 24.32 -26.70
C LYS A 639 10.11 23.65 -27.88
N ARG A 640 10.74 23.57 -29.06
CA ARG A 640 10.13 22.94 -30.24
C ARG A 640 9.63 21.53 -29.94
N GLY A 641 8.54 21.12 -30.58
CA GLY A 641 7.99 19.77 -30.41
C GLY A 641 7.22 19.54 -29.11
N VAL A 642 7.16 20.47 -28.15
CA VAL A 642 6.47 20.21 -26.88
C VAL A 642 5.45 21.30 -26.56
N ARG A 643 4.24 20.90 -26.15
CA ARG A 643 3.23 21.82 -25.62
C ARG A 643 2.59 21.22 -24.37
N THR A 644 2.48 22.01 -23.32
CA THR A 644 1.71 21.64 -22.11
C THR A 644 0.42 22.45 -22.11
N VAL A 645 -0.69 21.79 -21.80
CA VAL A 645 -1.99 22.39 -21.53
C VAL A 645 -2.31 22.19 -20.05
N ARG A 646 -2.69 23.26 -19.35
CA ARG A 646 -3.29 23.19 -18.00
C ARG A 646 -4.72 23.69 -18.10
N ALA A 647 -5.68 23.00 -17.50
CA ALA A 647 -7.09 23.39 -17.51
C ALA A 647 -7.74 23.20 -16.13
N MET A 648 -8.80 23.96 -15.87
CA MET A 648 -9.59 23.97 -14.64
C MET A 648 -11.05 24.29 -15.01
N ALA A 649 -12.01 23.56 -14.46
CA ALA A 649 -13.43 23.87 -14.62
C ALA A 649 -13.88 24.86 -13.53
N PHE A 650 -14.77 25.79 -13.86
CA PHE A 650 -15.36 26.70 -12.88
C PHE A 650 -16.87 26.50 -12.87
N ASN A 651 -17.43 26.17 -11.70
CA ASN A 651 -18.86 26.07 -11.45
C ASN A 651 -19.13 26.62 -10.03
N SER A 652 -20.34 27.08 -9.75
CA SER A 652 -20.73 27.62 -8.45
C SER A 652 -21.53 26.64 -7.60
N SER A 653 -21.59 25.35 -7.98
CA SER A 653 -22.27 24.28 -7.24
C SER A 653 -21.31 23.18 -6.76
N VAL A 654 -20.01 23.50 -6.67
CA VAL A 654 -18.94 22.54 -6.44
C VAL A 654 -17.94 23.07 -5.41
N ALA A 655 -17.45 22.19 -4.53
CA ALA A 655 -16.51 22.57 -3.48
C ALA A 655 -15.06 22.68 -3.98
N SER A 656 -14.66 21.80 -4.91
CA SER A 656 -13.29 21.77 -5.45
C SER A 656 -13.27 21.75 -6.98
N SER A 657 -12.14 22.19 -7.56
CA SER A 657 -11.92 22.32 -9.00
C SER A 657 -10.43 22.17 -9.33
N PRO A 658 -9.89 20.94 -9.41
CA PRO A 658 -8.47 20.69 -9.59
C PRO A 658 -7.93 21.10 -10.97
N VAL A 659 -6.60 21.22 -11.09
CA VAL A 659 -5.90 21.67 -12.31
C VAL A 659 -5.31 20.51 -13.10
N SER A 660 -6.12 19.89 -13.95
CA SER A 660 -5.68 18.90 -14.93
C SER A 660 -4.56 19.45 -15.82
N THR A 661 -3.45 18.72 -15.93
CA THR A 661 -2.24 19.14 -16.67
C THR A 661 -1.74 18.01 -17.56
N HIS A 662 -1.69 18.22 -18.88
CA HIS A 662 -1.21 17.27 -19.89
C HIS A 662 -0.11 17.89 -20.77
N THR A 663 1.00 17.16 -21.00
CA THR A 663 2.04 17.49 -21.97
C THR A 663 1.98 16.61 -23.23
N TYR A 664 2.11 17.24 -24.39
CA TYR A 664 2.06 16.67 -25.74
C TYR A 664 3.42 16.82 -26.42
N ILE A 665 3.97 15.71 -26.95
CA ILE A 665 5.35 15.64 -27.47
C ILE A 665 5.37 15.14 -28.94
N TRP A 666 5.74 16.03 -29.86
CA TRP A 666 6.01 15.73 -31.26
C TRP A 666 7.52 15.70 -31.53
N VAL A 667 8.12 14.51 -31.53
CA VAL A 667 9.58 14.37 -31.70
C VAL A 667 10.04 14.83 -33.08
N ASN A 668 9.34 14.41 -34.14
CA ASN A 668 9.56 14.83 -35.52
C ASN A 668 8.78 16.10 -35.90
N GLY A 669 7.89 16.60 -35.04
CA GLY A 669 6.99 17.70 -35.39
C GLY A 669 5.95 17.29 -36.44
N THR A 670 5.21 18.26 -36.96
CA THR A 670 4.05 18.03 -37.85
C THR A 670 4.21 18.63 -39.25
N SER A 671 5.39 19.20 -39.58
CA SER A 671 5.65 19.77 -40.91
C SER A 671 7.13 19.76 -41.31
N ASP A 672 8.03 19.97 -40.35
CA ASP A 672 9.47 19.76 -40.49
C ASP A 672 10.11 19.51 -39.10
N PRO A 673 10.96 18.47 -38.94
CA PRO A 673 11.63 18.18 -37.69
C PRO A 673 12.52 19.32 -37.16
N GLN A 674 13.12 20.16 -38.01
CA GLN A 674 14.00 21.24 -37.55
C GLN A 674 13.27 22.50 -37.07
N SER A 675 12.03 22.72 -37.49
CA SER A 675 11.21 23.90 -37.14
C SER A 675 10.01 23.58 -36.25
N THR A 676 9.52 22.34 -36.24
CA THR A 676 8.37 21.92 -35.40
C THR A 676 8.67 20.77 -34.44
N GLY A 677 9.66 19.91 -34.70
CA GLY A 677 9.97 18.76 -33.84
C GLY A 677 10.88 19.06 -32.65
N VAL A 678 10.89 18.15 -31.65
CA VAL A 678 11.85 18.17 -30.53
C VAL A 678 13.29 18.16 -31.06
N VAL A 679 13.60 17.37 -32.09
CA VAL A 679 14.93 17.32 -32.73
C VAL A 679 15.39 18.67 -33.31
N GLY A 680 14.44 19.58 -33.58
CA GLY A 680 14.68 20.94 -34.00
C GLY A 680 15.05 21.92 -32.88
N GLN A 681 14.97 21.52 -31.60
CA GLN A 681 15.30 22.41 -30.49
C GLN A 681 16.73 22.96 -30.62
N SER A 682 16.91 24.26 -30.35
CA SER A 682 18.19 24.96 -30.44
C SER A 682 19.16 24.64 -29.30
N ARG A 683 18.78 23.70 -28.41
CA ARG A 683 19.62 23.17 -27.33
C ARG A 683 20.38 21.91 -27.74
N PHE A 684 20.00 21.29 -28.86
CA PHE A 684 20.77 20.21 -29.47
C PHE A 684 21.91 20.78 -30.31
N GLN A 685 23.12 20.26 -30.09
CA GLN A 685 24.35 20.65 -30.78
C GLN A 685 24.29 20.24 -32.25
N SER A 686 24.56 21.19 -33.14
CA SER A 686 24.54 21.00 -34.59
C SER A 686 25.52 19.91 -35.05
N SER A 687 26.66 19.78 -34.37
CA SER A 687 27.71 18.81 -34.67
C SER A 687 27.30 17.35 -34.45
N ILE A 688 26.38 17.05 -33.52
CA ILE A 688 25.78 15.71 -33.35
C ILE A 688 24.49 15.59 -34.15
N LYS A 689 23.56 16.56 -34.04
CA LYS A 689 22.22 16.40 -34.64
C LYS A 689 22.20 16.49 -36.17
N ASN A 690 23.21 17.10 -36.78
CA ASN A 690 23.40 17.09 -38.23
C ASN A 690 24.47 16.06 -38.66
N HIS A 691 25.01 15.24 -37.75
CA HIS A 691 26.00 14.22 -38.09
C HIS A 691 25.34 13.12 -38.93
N PRO A 692 25.93 12.68 -40.07
CA PRO A 692 25.31 11.67 -40.94
C PRO A 692 24.97 10.34 -40.25
N LYS A 693 25.69 9.97 -39.18
CA LYS A 693 25.45 8.76 -38.38
C LYS A 693 24.46 8.98 -37.23
N TYR A 694 24.59 10.09 -36.48
CA TYR A 694 23.84 10.30 -35.24
C TYR A 694 22.52 11.06 -35.43
N GLY A 695 22.45 12.01 -36.38
CA GLY A 695 21.24 12.79 -36.65
C GLY A 695 19.99 11.94 -36.94
N PRO A 696 20.06 10.93 -37.82
CA PRO A 696 18.94 10.01 -38.09
C PRO A 696 18.49 9.18 -36.87
N LEU A 697 19.35 9.02 -35.85
CA LEU A 697 19.08 8.19 -34.67
C LEU A 697 18.51 8.98 -33.48
N ILE A 698 18.53 10.32 -33.49
CA ILE A 698 18.01 11.14 -32.38
C ILE A 698 16.51 10.87 -32.15
N ASN A 699 15.70 10.67 -33.19
CA ASN A 699 14.29 10.30 -33.02
C ASN A 699 14.14 8.97 -32.27
N LYS A 700 14.89 7.93 -32.68
CA LYS A 700 14.90 6.63 -32.01
C LYS A 700 15.30 6.77 -30.53
N GLY A 701 16.35 7.54 -30.25
CA GLY A 701 16.81 7.76 -28.88
C GLY A 701 15.83 8.53 -28.00
N LEU A 702 15.03 9.46 -28.56
CA LEU A 702 13.99 10.20 -27.82
C LEU A 702 12.70 9.38 -27.59
N LEU A 703 12.59 8.23 -28.25
CA LEU A 703 11.49 7.26 -28.19
C LEU A 703 11.95 5.90 -27.62
N SER A 704 13.12 5.83 -26.97
CA SER A 704 13.64 4.58 -26.38
C SER A 704 13.44 4.47 -24.87
N LEU A 705 12.89 5.50 -24.22
CA LEU A 705 12.59 5.57 -22.79
C LEU A 705 11.35 6.45 -22.57
N PRO A 706 10.54 6.21 -21.53
CA PRO A 706 9.43 7.10 -21.18
C PRO A 706 9.94 8.50 -20.79
N ALA A 707 9.06 9.48 -20.87
CA ALA A 707 9.37 10.86 -20.56
C ALA A 707 8.80 11.30 -19.21
N ILE A 708 9.59 12.07 -18.45
CA ILE A 708 9.04 12.94 -17.42
C ILE A 708 8.92 14.37 -17.97
N SER A 709 7.74 14.98 -17.80
CA SER A 709 7.52 16.41 -17.98
C SER A 709 7.50 17.10 -16.62
N ILE A 710 8.21 18.23 -16.51
CA ILE A 710 8.20 19.11 -15.33
C ILE A 710 7.67 20.48 -15.77
N THR A 711 6.49 20.86 -15.28
CA THR A 711 5.91 22.19 -15.51
C THR A 711 6.06 23.05 -14.25
N LYS A 712 7.07 23.93 -14.27
CA LYS A 712 7.37 24.90 -13.21
C LYS A 712 7.72 26.26 -13.84
N PRO A 713 6.72 27.08 -14.22
CA PRO A 713 6.95 28.26 -15.06
C PRO A 713 7.90 29.31 -14.47
N GLY A 714 7.95 29.45 -13.14
CA GLY A 714 8.90 30.33 -12.44
C GLY A 714 10.36 29.87 -12.49
N GLY A 715 10.63 28.68 -13.03
CA GLY A 715 11.96 28.06 -13.05
C GLY A 715 12.25 27.21 -11.82
N MET A 716 13.36 26.47 -11.89
CA MET A 716 13.87 25.67 -10.77
C MET A 716 14.77 26.53 -9.87
N SER A 717 14.70 26.31 -8.56
CA SER A 717 15.49 27.02 -7.55
C SER A 717 15.95 26.07 -6.43
N GLY A 718 16.82 26.52 -5.53
CA GLY A 718 17.18 25.76 -4.33
C GLY A 718 16.07 25.71 -3.26
N SER A 719 15.08 26.61 -3.34
CA SER A 719 13.88 26.61 -2.50
C SER A 719 12.77 25.74 -3.09
N GLU A 720 11.99 25.12 -2.22
CA GLU A 720 10.79 24.34 -2.55
C GLU A 720 9.66 25.25 -3.08
N GLY A 721 8.74 24.66 -3.83
CA GLY A 721 7.54 25.34 -4.33
C GLY A 721 6.84 24.52 -5.41
N GLU A 722 5.60 24.87 -5.69
CA GLU A 722 4.70 24.21 -6.63
C GLU A 722 5.31 23.97 -8.03
N ALA A 723 5.08 22.78 -8.56
CA ALA A 723 5.33 22.36 -9.94
C ALA A 723 4.38 21.20 -10.28
N ASN A 724 4.05 21.00 -11.56
CA ASN A 724 3.45 19.75 -12.01
C ASN A 724 4.55 18.78 -12.48
N LEU A 725 4.40 17.49 -12.13
CA LEU A 725 5.21 16.37 -12.58
C LEU A 725 4.32 15.39 -13.34
N GLU A 726 4.71 15.02 -14.56
CA GLU A 726 4.03 14.01 -15.36
C GLU A 726 5.00 12.89 -15.72
N LEU A 727 4.56 11.62 -15.66
CA LEU A 727 5.20 10.49 -16.33
C LEU A 727 4.39 10.14 -17.58
N ILE A 728 5.07 9.95 -18.71
CA ILE A 728 4.48 9.82 -20.05
C ILE A 728 5.10 8.59 -20.72
N SER A 729 4.28 7.57 -20.95
CA SER A 729 4.67 6.36 -21.69
C SER A 729 5.05 6.67 -23.15
N ILE A 730 5.84 5.78 -23.75
CA ILE A 730 6.26 5.88 -25.16
C ILE A 730 5.10 5.51 -26.10
N ASP A 731 4.39 4.43 -25.76
CA ASP A 731 3.42 3.71 -26.60
C ASP A 731 2.07 3.45 -25.90
N GLY A 732 1.95 3.80 -24.61
CA GLY A 732 0.75 3.56 -23.80
C GLY A 732 0.76 2.23 -23.03
N SER A 733 1.89 1.51 -23.02
CA SER A 733 2.09 0.29 -22.21
C SER A 733 1.98 0.51 -20.70
N GLU A 734 2.31 1.71 -20.22
CA GLU A 734 2.04 2.17 -18.85
C GLU A 734 1.12 3.38 -18.89
N THR A 735 0.22 3.52 -17.91
CA THR A 735 -0.74 4.65 -17.84
C THR A 735 -0.04 5.99 -17.59
N GLY A 736 1.10 5.98 -16.91
CA GLY A 736 1.76 7.19 -16.42
C GLY A 736 0.93 7.90 -15.36
N PHE A 737 1.33 9.11 -15.01
CA PHE A 737 0.61 9.95 -14.03
C PHE A 737 0.80 11.44 -14.32
N GLY A 738 0.03 12.28 -13.63
CA GLY A 738 0.22 13.73 -13.58
C GLY A 738 -0.19 14.26 -12.21
N ILE A 739 0.73 14.90 -11.50
CA ILE A 739 0.58 15.27 -10.08
C ILE A 739 1.23 16.63 -9.81
N ASP A 740 0.59 17.51 -9.04
CA ASP A 740 1.23 18.73 -8.54
C ASP A 740 2.05 18.40 -7.26
N CYS A 741 3.30 18.88 -7.18
CA CYS A 741 4.23 18.61 -6.09
C CYS A 741 5.15 19.80 -5.77
N GLY A 742 5.77 19.78 -4.58
CA GLY A 742 6.81 20.73 -4.20
C GLY A 742 8.17 20.31 -4.76
N MET A 743 8.79 21.13 -5.61
CA MET A 743 10.02 20.70 -6.32
C MET A 743 11.15 21.73 -6.34
N LYS A 744 12.37 21.27 -6.02
CA LYS A 744 13.61 22.06 -5.90
C LYS A 744 14.85 21.36 -6.45
N ILE A 745 15.91 22.15 -6.68
CA ILE A 745 17.26 21.69 -7.04
C ILE A 745 17.95 21.09 -5.80
N VAL A 746 18.69 19.99 -5.98
CA VAL A 746 19.41 19.29 -4.89
C VAL A 746 20.84 18.89 -5.29
N GLY A 747 21.65 18.56 -4.29
CA GLY A 747 23.02 18.07 -4.42
C GLY A 747 24.09 19.05 -3.91
N GLY A 748 25.36 18.69 -4.09
CA GLY A 748 26.53 19.53 -3.80
C GLY A 748 27.05 20.24 -5.05
N ALA A 749 28.20 19.80 -5.57
CA ALA A 749 28.83 20.36 -6.78
C ALA A 749 27.90 20.36 -8.02
N SER A 750 26.98 19.40 -8.10
CA SER A 750 25.94 19.27 -9.14
C SER A 750 24.97 20.47 -9.21
N VAL A 751 24.86 21.29 -8.17
CA VAL A 751 24.08 22.54 -8.19
C VAL A 751 24.73 23.60 -9.10
N GLY A 752 26.06 23.56 -9.26
CA GLY A 752 26.80 24.39 -10.21
C GLY A 752 26.77 23.88 -11.66
N SER A 753 26.21 22.70 -11.91
CA SER A 753 25.99 22.19 -13.27
C SER A 753 24.80 22.89 -13.93
N ALA A 754 24.82 22.97 -15.27
CA ALA A 754 23.63 23.35 -16.03
C ALA A 754 22.60 22.21 -16.13
N LYS A 755 23.00 20.96 -15.80
CA LYS A 755 22.16 19.76 -15.74
C LYS A 755 21.94 19.36 -14.27
N ASN A 756 21.04 20.07 -13.61
CA ASN A 756 20.81 19.94 -12.16
C ASN A 756 20.08 18.65 -11.78
N ASN A 757 20.29 18.18 -10.54
CA ASN A 757 19.44 17.18 -9.92
C ASN A 757 18.19 17.85 -9.32
N PHE A 758 17.05 17.16 -9.35
CA PHE A 758 15.78 17.64 -8.80
C PHE A 758 15.24 16.70 -7.75
N ARG A 759 14.46 17.22 -6.80
CA ARG A 759 13.68 16.45 -5.85
C ARG A 759 12.25 16.98 -5.83
N CYS A 760 11.29 16.07 -5.98
CA CYS A 760 9.87 16.32 -5.88
C CYS A 760 9.39 15.77 -4.51
N TYR A 761 8.56 16.56 -3.84
CA TYR A 761 7.96 16.29 -2.53
C TYR A 761 6.44 16.35 -2.70
N PHE A 762 5.75 15.29 -2.35
CA PHE A 762 4.30 15.24 -2.34
C PHE A 762 3.81 15.75 -0.97
N ARG A 763 2.81 16.63 -0.95
CA ARG A 763 2.30 17.36 0.23
C ARG A 763 0.92 17.93 -0.05
N SER A 764 0.01 17.87 0.94
CA SER A 764 -1.34 18.47 0.91
C SER A 764 -1.35 19.88 0.32
N ARG A 765 -0.47 20.75 0.81
CA ARG A 765 -0.26 22.16 0.36
C ARG A 765 0.11 22.37 -1.12
N TYR A 766 0.24 21.31 -1.91
CA TYR A 766 0.48 21.35 -3.37
C TYR A 766 -0.50 20.48 -4.16
N GLY A 767 -1.33 19.67 -3.52
CA GLY A 767 -2.10 18.58 -4.14
C GLY A 767 -2.04 17.33 -3.28
N SER A 768 -1.96 16.15 -3.89
CA SER A 768 -1.86 14.88 -3.15
C SER A 768 -0.63 14.85 -2.22
N SER A 769 -0.84 14.36 -0.99
CA SER A 769 0.19 14.24 0.04
C SER A 769 1.26 13.17 -0.28
N LYS A 770 0.91 12.16 -1.08
CA LYS A 770 1.80 11.10 -1.56
C LYS A 770 1.56 10.88 -3.06
N LEU A 771 2.59 10.48 -3.80
CA LEU A 771 2.42 9.83 -5.10
C LEU A 771 2.01 8.38 -4.84
N ARG A 772 0.92 7.94 -5.48
CA ARG A 772 0.47 6.54 -5.51
C ARG A 772 0.54 6.06 -6.96
N TYR A 773 1.57 5.31 -7.31
CA TYR A 773 1.81 4.78 -8.67
C TYR A 773 2.91 3.69 -8.62
N PRO A 774 2.77 2.58 -9.37
CA PRO A 774 3.79 1.52 -9.49
C PRO A 774 5.03 2.00 -10.28
N LEU A 775 5.77 2.97 -9.74
CA LEU A 775 6.80 3.75 -10.43
C LEU A 775 7.95 2.91 -10.98
N PHE A 776 8.22 1.77 -10.35
CA PHE A 776 9.33 0.88 -10.67
C PHE A 776 8.89 -0.53 -11.09
N ALA A 777 7.59 -0.78 -11.29
CA ALA A 777 7.10 -2.05 -11.83
C ALA A 777 7.70 -2.35 -13.22
N ASP A 778 7.67 -3.64 -13.59
CA ASP A 778 8.22 -4.18 -14.84
C ASP A 778 9.71 -3.89 -15.11
N HIS A 779 10.47 -3.52 -14.08
CA HIS A 779 11.92 -3.36 -14.12
C HIS A 779 12.62 -4.53 -13.41
N PRO A 780 13.80 -5.01 -13.86
CA PRO A 780 14.56 -5.99 -13.10
C PRO A 780 14.93 -5.48 -11.70
N TYR A 781 14.84 -6.38 -10.72
CA TYR A 781 15.19 -6.15 -9.31
C TYR A 781 14.29 -5.13 -8.57
N THR A 782 13.00 -5.05 -8.93
CA THR A 782 12.00 -4.17 -8.27
C THR A 782 10.77 -4.93 -7.73
N SER A 783 10.85 -6.25 -7.61
CA SER A 783 9.83 -7.05 -6.92
C SER A 783 9.73 -6.62 -5.46
N GLY A 784 8.54 -6.21 -5.00
CA GLY A 784 8.36 -5.63 -3.68
C GLY A 784 8.79 -4.17 -3.55
N ALA A 785 9.01 -3.44 -4.66
CA ALA A 785 9.15 -1.99 -4.63
C ALA A 785 7.83 -1.34 -4.18
N SER A 786 7.92 -0.32 -3.32
CA SER A 786 6.76 0.44 -2.88
C SER A 786 6.11 1.20 -4.04
N GLU A 787 4.79 1.36 -3.99
CA GLU A 787 4.02 2.19 -4.92
C GLU A 787 3.67 3.57 -4.32
N ILE A 788 4.14 3.84 -3.10
CA ILE A 788 3.76 5.00 -2.27
C ILE A 788 5.01 5.85 -2.00
N PHE A 789 4.99 7.13 -2.37
CA PHE A 789 6.13 8.02 -2.16
C PHE A 789 5.72 9.40 -1.64
N ASP A 790 6.36 9.88 -0.57
CA ASP A 790 6.35 11.30 -0.17
C ASP A 790 7.45 12.10 -0.90
N VAL A 791 8.48 11.40 -1.41
CA VAL A 791 9.65 12.03 -2.03
C VAL A 791 10.32 11.13 -3.06
N ILE A 792 10.54 11.68 -4.25
CA ILE A 792 11.36 11.04 -5.30
C ILE A 792 12.43 12.00 -5.82
N GLN A 793 13.55 11.46 -6.29
CA GLN A 793 14.69 12.24 -6.75
C GLN A 793 15.01 11.92 -8.22
N LEU A 794 15.14 12.96 -9.04
CA LEU A 794 15.52 12.87 -10.44
C LEU A 794 16.98 13.28 -10.56
N ARG A 795 17.83 12.30 -10.89
CA ARG A 795 19.29 12.45 -10.89
C ARG A 795 19.85 12.44 -12.32
N SER A 796 20.76 13.39 -12.58
CA SER A 796 21.23 13.75 -13.92
C SER A 796 22.48 12.98 -14.40
N GLY A 797 22.93 12.01 -13.60
CA GLY A 797 24.27 11.41 -13.64
C GLY A 797 25.27 12.09 -12.69
N SER A 798 25.01 13.33 -12.23
CA SER A 798 25.90 14.11 -11.34
C SER A 798 27.31 14.30 -11.92
N HIS A 799 28.30 13.49 -11.52
CA HIS A 799 29.65 13.46 -12.07
C HIS A 799 29.85 12.36 -13.12
N ASP A 800 29.04 11.29 -13.11
CA ASP A 800 29.01 10.21 -14.11
C ASP A 800 28.26 10.68 -15.36
N ASN A 801 28.82 11.70 -16.01
CA ASN A 801 28.39 12.22 -17.30
C ASN A 801 29.55 12.93 -17.99
N PHE A 802 29.40 13.17 -19.30
CA PHE A 802 30.45 13.82 -20.08
C PHE A 802 30.72 15.28 -19.68
N TYR A 803 29.78 15.99 -19.05
CA TYR A 803 30.03 17.37 -18.62
C TYR A 803 31.15 17.45 -17.58
N TRP A 804 31.25 16.47 -16.67
CA TRP A 804 32.30 16.41 -15.64
C TRP A 804 33.44 15.44 -15.99
N MET A 805 33.15 14.19 -16.38
CA MET A 805 34.18 13.21 -16.75
C MET A 805 35.00 13.62 -17.99
N ALA A 806 34.57 14.57 -18.82
CA ALA A 806 35.43 14.97 -19.93
C ALA A 806 36.68 15.76 -19.51
N ASN A 807 36.69 16.37 -18.32
CA ASN A 807 37.82 17.13 -17.79
C ASN A 807 38.99 16.18 -17.42
N PRO A 808 40.21 16.34 -17.99
CA PRO A 808 41.37 15.51 -17.66
C PRO A 808 41.85 15.56 -16.19
N GLY A 809 41.38 16.52 -15.39
CA GLY A 809 41.69 16.61 -13.96
C GLY A 809 40.69 15.90 -13.03
N ASN A 810 39.61 15.32 -13.57
CA ASN A 810 38.47 14.80 -12.81
C ASN A 810 38.20 13.32 -13.14
N PRO A 811 38.10 12.42 -12.15
CA PRO A 811 38.61 12.59 -10.78
C PRO A 811 40.14 12.75 -10.76
N PRO A 812 40.73 13.23 -9.64
CA PRO A 812 42.17 13.25 -9.46
C PRO A 812 42.78 11.84 -9.57
N GLY A 813 43.98 11.71 -10.16
CA GLY A 813 44.70 10.42 -10.28
C GLY A 813 44.23 9.49 -11.41
N ARG A 814 43.06 9.77 -12.01
CA ARG A 814 42.45 9.04 -13.12
C ARG A 814 43.41 8.79 -14.31
N LYS A 815 43.37 7.57 -14.83
CA LYS A 815 44.29 7.06 -15.89
C LYS A 815 43.82 7.30 -17.33
N ARG A 816 42.51 7.49 -17.55
CA ARG A 816 41.87 7.57 -18.89
C ARG A 816 41.08 8.88 -19.03
N GLN A 817 40.56 9.17 -20.23
CA GLN A 817 39.65 10.28 -20.48
C GLN A 817 38.54 9.76 -21.40
N GLY A 818 37.28 10.00 -21.03
CA GLY A 818 36.11 9.47 -21.76
C GLY A 818 35.19 8.60 -20.91
N ASP A 819 35.65 8.15 -19.74
CA ASP A 819 35.03 7.10 -18.89
C ASP A 819 33.64 7.39 -18.27
N ALA A 820 32.80 8.26 -18.83
CA ALA A 820 31.40 8.40 -18.38
C ALA A 820 30.55 7.22 -18.86
N GLN A 821 29.84 6.57 -17.94
CA GLN A 821 28.94 5.45 -18.23
C GLN A 821 27.47 5.86 -18.13
N TYR A 822 27.15 6.88 -17.32
CA TYR A 822 25.79 7.33 -16.93
C TYR A 822 24.99 6.35 -16.06
N VAL A 823 25.43 5.09 -15.93
CA VAL A 823 24.70 4.04 -15.21
C VAL A 823 25.20 3.75 -13.79
N ARG A 824 26.39 4.24 -13.38
CA ARG A 824 27.10 3.72 -12.18
C ARG A 824 26.24 3.76 -10.92
N ASN A 825 25.63 4.90 -10.62
CA ASN A 825 24.83 5.07 -9.40
C ASN A 825 23.52 4.25 -9.41
N ARG A 826 22.98 3.88 -10.58
CA ARG A 826 21.81 2.99 -10.67
C ARG A 826 22.26 1.53 -10.49
N TRP A 827 23.30 1.14 -11.24
CA TRP A 827 23.90 -0.19 -11.21
C TRP A 827 24.38 -0.62 -9.83
N VAL A 828 25.01 0.27 -9.04
CA VAL A 828 25.45 -0.09 -7.69
C VAL A 828 24.26 -0.40 -6.77
N SER A 829 23.15 0.35 -6.85
CA SER A 829 21.93 0.03 -6.09
C SER A 829 21.24 -1.24 -6.61
N ASP A 830 21.33 -1.55 -7.91
CA ASP A 830 20.90 -2.86 -8.44
C ASP A 830 21.73 -3.99 -7.83
N MET A 831 23.05 -3.84 -7.76
CA MET A 831 23.96 -4.85 -7.20
C MET A 831 23.73 -5.09 -5.70
N GLU A 832 23.34 -4.09 -4.91
CA GLU A 832 22.92 -4.29 -3.51
C GLU A 832 21.72 -5.25 -3.41
N MET A 833 20.75 -5.13 -4.33
CA MET A 833 19.56 -5.99 -4.41
C MET A 833 19.90 -7.39 -4.92
N VAL A 834 20.76 -7.50 -5.95
CA VAL A 834 21.28 -8.79 -6.45
C VAL A 834 22.11 -9.52 -5.41
N MET A 835 22.81 -8.81 -4.51
CA MET A 835 23.53 -9.41 -3.36
C MET A 835 22.59 -9.89 -2.23
N GLY A 836 21.30 -9.51 -2.28
CA GLY A 836 20.23 -9.97 -1.39
C GLY A 836 19.78 -8.94 -0.34
N HIS A 837 19.79 -7.64 -0.64
CA HIS A 837 19.38 -6.58 0.29
C HIS A 837 18.43 -5.58 -0.35
N THR A 838 17.36 -5.19 0.34
CA THR A 838 16.51 -4.08 -0.10
C THR A 838 17.33 -2.80 -0.27
N SER A 839 17.32 -2.20 -1.46
CA SER A 839 17.98 -0.93 -1.75
C SER A 839 17.14 -0.08 -2.71
N ILE A 840 17.64 1.12 -2.97
CA ILE A 840 16.98 2.18 -3.71
C ILE A 840 16.57 1.69 -5.10
N HIS A 841 15.27 1.61 -5.40
CA HIS A 841 14.77 1.31 -6.74
C HIS A 841 14.89 2.52 -7.68
N GLY A 842 14.82 2.28 -9.00
CA GLY A 842 14.98 3.35 -9.98
C GLY A 842 14.99 2.90 -11.44
N ARG A 843 14.59 3.81 -12.34
CA ARG A 843 14.52 3.62 -13.79
C ARG A 843 14.94 4.87 -14.57
N PHE A 844 15.39 4.69 -15.81
CA PHE A 844 15.79 5.82 -16.67
C PHE A 844 14.61 6.46 -17.43
N VAL A 845 14.65 7.79 -17.58
CA VAL A 845 13.61 8.61 -18.23
C VAL A 845 14.22 9.77 -19.03
N HIS A 846 13.49 10.26 -20.03
CA HIS A 846 13.78 11.53 -20.71
C HIS A 846 13.15 12.71 -19.94
N CYS A 847 13.96 13.68 -19.50
CA CYS A 847 13.46 14.83 -18.76
C CYS A 847 13.16 16.04 -19.68
N TYR A 848 11.93 16.56 -19.61
CA TYR A 848 11.49 17.79 -20.27
C TYR A 848 11.15 18.86 -19.22
N LEU A 849 11.97 19.91 -19.13
CA LEU A 849 11.75 21.00 -18.17
C LEU A 849 11.07 22.18 -18.85
N ASN A 850 9.82 22.47 -18.48
CA ASN A 850 8.95 23.49 -19.07
C ASN A 850 8.86 23.37 -20.62
N GLY A 851 8.84 22.14 -21.15
CA GLY A 851 8.83 21.84 -22.59
C GLY A 851 10.18 21.95 -23.30
N ALA A 852 11.27 22.32 -22.61
CA ALA A 852 12.62 22.25 -23.15
C ALA A 852 13.26 20.90 -22.80
N TYR A 853 13.79 20.17 -23.78
CA TYR A 853 14.48 18.91 -23.51
C TYR A 853 15.70 19.16 -22.60
N HIS A 854 15.79 18.38 -21.52
CA HIS A 854 16.79 18.51 -20.47
C HIS A 854 17.72 17.30 -20.38
N GLY A 855 17.47 16.22 -21.12
CA GLY A 855 18.37 15.07 -21.21
C GLY A 855 17.89 13.83 -20.45
N LEU A 856 18.75 12.82 -20.41
CA LEU A 856 18.56 11.55 -19.72
C LEU A 856 18.73 11.73 -18.20
N TYR A 857 17.79 11.18 -17.43
CA TYR A 857 17.80 11.15 -15.96
C TYR A 857 17.48 9.73 -15.48
N HIS A 858 17.87 9.37 -14.26
CA HIS A 858 17.19 8.29 -13.54
C HIS A 858 16.33 8.86 -12.41
N VAL A 859 15.11 8.34 -12.31
CA VAL A 859 14.23 8.55 -11.16
C VAL A 859 14.60 7.50 -10.12
N HIS A 860 14.73 7.90 -8.86
CA HIS A 860 15.05 6.97 -7.79
C HIS A 860 14.50 7.44 -6.44
N GLU A 861 14.37 6.48 -5.52
CA GLU A 861 13.92 6.69 -4.14
C GLU A 861 15.01 7.34 -3.27
N ARG A 862 14.75 7.48 -1.97
CA ARG A 862 15.73 8.01 -1.04
C ARG A 862 15.61 7.32 0.34
N PRO A 863 16.65 6.63 0.83
CA PRO A 863 16.57 5.87 2.08
C PRO A 863 16.56 6.83 3.28
N MET A 864 15.37 7.09 3.79
CA MET A 864 15.07 7.93 4.96
C MET A 864 14.02 7.21 5.81
N HIS A 865 13.52 7.86 6.87
CA HIS A 865 12.42 7.35 7.69
C HIS A 865 11.23 6.87 6.84
N ASN A 866 10.76 7.72 5.92
CA ASN A 866 9.63 7.48 4.99
C ASN A 866 10.00 6.55 3.78
N TYR A 867 11.01 5.71 3.97
CA TYR A 867 11.37 4.59 3.10
C TYR A 867 11.49 3.35 3.97
N LEU A 868 12.10 3.47 5.16
CA LEU A 868 12.23 2.32 6.06
C LEU A 868 10.85 1.82 6.50
N ASP A 869 9.90 2.73 6.72
CA ASP A 869 8.51 2.41 6.99
C ASP A 869 7.78 1.65 5.88
N LYS A 870 8.20 1.78 4.61
CA LYS A 870 7.58 1.09 3.46
C LYS A 870 8.37 -0.12 2.94
N TYR A 871 9.49 -0.48 3.60
CA TYR A 871 10.34 -1.61 3.22
C TYR A 871 10.73 -2.55 4.36
N PHE A 872 10.57 -2.11 5.61
CA PHE A 872 10.74 -2.93 6.81
C PHE A 872 9.53 -2.83 7.74
N GLY A 873 8.44 -2.21 7.24
CA GLY A 873 7.33 -1.66 8.00
C GLY A 873 7.77 -0.47 8.87
N GLY A 874 6.84 0.41 9.26
CA GLY A 874 7.14 1.51 10.19
C GLY A 874 5.99 2.47 10.48
N ASP A 875 6.06 3.12 11.63
CA ASP A 875 6.00 4.58 11.61
C ASP A 875 7.32 5.13 11.06
N SER A 876 7.29 6.22 10.31
CA SER A 876 8.53 6.92 9.91
C SER A 876 9.30 7.42 11.15
N GLU A 877 8.54 7.71 12.20
CA GLU A 877 8.91 8.25 13.49
C GLU A 877 9.74 7.26 14.32
N ASP A 878 9.65 5.94 14.07
CA ASP A 878 10.48 4.89 14.67
C ASP A 878 11.92 4.89 14.12
N TYR A 879 12.11 5.49 12.94
CA TYR A 879 13.34 5.44 12.17
C TYR A 879 14.15 6.73 12.20
N HIS A 880 15.46 6.54 12.10
CA HIS A 880 16.41 7.61 11.88
C HIS A 880 17.26 7.32 10.64
N TYR A 881 17.59 8.37 9.90
CA TYR A 881 18.60 8.30 8.86
C TYR A 881 19.76 9.26 9.16
N THR A 882 20.93 8.97 8.59
CA THR A 882 22.04 9.92 8.51
C THR A 882 22.60 10.04 7.10
N ASN A 883 22.81 11.28 6.67
CA ASN A 883 23.46 11.63 5.42
C ASN A 883 24.98 11.72 5.64
N SER A 884 25.66 10.60 5.46
CA SER A 884 27.10 10.42 5.66
C SER A 884 27.60 10.86 7.05
N GLY A 885 26.83 10.63 8.13
CA GLY A 885 27.25 10.97 9.50
C GLY A 885 27.35 12.48 9.78
N ARG A 886 26.74 13.32 8.93
CA ARG A 886 26.77 14.79 9.04
C ARG A 886 25.47 15.37 9.59
N ASN A 887 24.34 14.94 9.01
CA ASN A 887 22.99 15.41 9.31
C ASN A 887 22.04 14.21 9.31
N GLY A 888 20.94 14.26 10.06
CA GLY A 888 19.89 13.22 10.07
C GLY A 888 18.50 13.81 10.30
N SER A 889 17.58 12.99 10.82
CA SER A 889 16.18 13.35 11.12
C SER A 889 15.91 13.39 12.62
N ASN A 890 15.20 14.43 13.08
CA ASN A 890 14.65 14.53 14.44
C ASN A 890 13.14 14.71 14.29
N HIS A 891 12.36 13.96 15.04
CA HIS A 891 10.90 13.91 14.92
C HIS A 891 10.15 14.55 16.10
N GLY A 892 10.85 15.30 16.97
CA GLY A 892 10.21 16.00 18.08
C GLY A 892 11.18 16.56 19.13
N ALA A 893 10.61 17.05 20.23
CA ALA A 893 11.37 17.58 21.35
C ALA A 893 11.95 16.45 22.22
N GLY A 894 13.28 16.32 22.22
CA GLY A 894 14.00 15.24 22.91
C GLY A 894 14.47 14.11 22.00
N ASP A 895 14.11 14.16 20.72
CA ASP A 895 14.51 13.20 19.68
C ASP A 895 15.73 13.72 18.91
N ASP A 896 16.83 12.94 18.84
CA ASP A 896 18.05 13.34 18.12
C ASP A 896 18.82 12.14 17.54
N TRP A 897 18.87 12.05 16.20
CA TRP A 897 19.61 11.02 15.47
C TRP A 897 21.08 10.92 15.87
N ASN A 898 21.70 12.03 16.32
CA ASN A 898 23.11 12.05 16.69
C ASN A 898 23.38 11.28 18.00
N ASP A 899 22.37 11.12 18.85
CA ASP A 899 22.46 10.31 20.06
C ASP A 899 22.30 8.82 19.75
N THR A 900 21.34 8.44 18.89
CA THR A 900 21.22 7.07 18.35
C THR A 900 22.47 6.67 17.56
N TRP A 901 22.98 7.54 16.68
CA TRP A 901 24.19 7.30 15.89
C TRP A 901 25.46 7.18 16.75
N ARG A 902 25.47 7.77 17.96
CA ARG A 902 26.52 7.54 18.94
C ARG A 902 26.46 6.11 19.50
N GLU A 903 25.27 5.58 19.78
CA GLU A 903 25.14 4.18 20.23
C GLU A 903 25.41 3.15 19.13
N VAL A 904 25.06 3.42 17.86
CA VAL A 904 25.48 2.57 16.72
C VAL A 904 27.02 2.44 16.67
N LYS A 905 27.76 3.53 16.86
CA LYS A 905 29.24 3.51 16.91
C LYS A 905 29.81 2.92 18.20
N SER A 906 29.12 3.09 19.33
CA SER A 906 29.41 2.42 20.60
C SER A 906 29.32 0.90 20.44
N ALA A 907 28.25 0.41 19.81
CA ALA A 907 28.01 -0.98 19.49
C ALA A 907 29.07 -1.55 18.51
N ALA A 908 29.34 -0.86 17.40
CA ALA A 908 30.39 -1.23 16.45
C ALA A 908 31.79 -1.33 17.09
N SER A 909 32.06 -0.54 18.13
CA SER A 909 33.31 -0.55 18.89
C SER A 909 33.33 -1.60 20.03
N THR A 910 32.16 -2.16 20.37
CA THR A 910 31.99 -3.20 21.39
C THR A 910 32.10 -4.61 20.79
N GLY A 911 31.61 -4.80 19.56
CA GLY A 911 31.51 -6.11 18.93
C GLY A 911 30.36 -6.95 19.50
N GLY A 912 30.39 -8.25 19.20
CA GLY A 912 29.46 -9.26 19.69
C GLY A 912 27.98 -8.91 19.51
N ILE A 913 27.14 -9.41 20.43
CA ILE A 913 25.67 -9.28 20.37
C ILE A 913 25.21 -7.82 20.29
N LYS A 914 25.75 -6.92 21.15
CA LYS A 914 25.40 -5.47 21.11
C LYS A 914 25.53 -4.89 19.70
N SER A 915 26.55 -5.32 18.96
CA SER A 915 26.73 -4.85 17.59
C SER A 915 25.73 -5.43 16.58
N ARG A 916 25.25 -6.67 16.75
CA ARG A 916 24.16 -7.23 15.93
C ARG A 916 22.83 -6.54 16.22
N ASP A 917 22.55 -6.26 17.50
CA ASP A 917 21.32 -5.57 17.93
C ASP A 917 21.16 -4.18 17.29
N TRP A 918 22.29 -3.49 17.07
CA TRP A 918 22.33 -2.13 16.51
C TRP A 918 22.62 -2.04 15.01
N ILE A 919 23.27 -3.05 14.41
CA ILE A 919 23.80 -3.00 13.03
C ILE A 919 23.44 -4.28 12.30
N ASN A 920 22.82 -4.15 11.13
CA ASN A 920 22.61 -5.29 10.25
C ASN A 920 23.95 -5.74 9.64
N TRP A 921 24.56 -6.76 10.24
CA TRP A 921 25.88 -7.26 9.86
C TRP A 921 25.96 -7.67 8.39
N ALA A 922 24.94 -8.36 7.86
CA ALA A 922 24.91 -8.83 6.48
C ALA A 922 24.90 -7.67 5.49
N ASN A 923 24.02 -6.70 5.71
CA ASN A 923 23.89 -5.52 4.87
C ASN A 923 25.15 -4.63 4.93
N LEU A 924 25.72 -4.39 6.11
CA LEU A 924 26.99 -3.66 6.22
C LEU A 924 28.13 -4.40 5.51
N ALA A 925 28.31 -5.71 5.75
CA ALA A 925 29.40 -6.47 5.17
C ALA A 925 29.36 -6.48 3.63
N ASP A 926 28.17 -6.70 3.06
CA ASP A 926 27.97 -6.76 1.61
C ASP A 926 28.07 -5.36 0.95
N ASN A 927 27.48 -4.32 1.55
CA ASN A 927 27.63 -2.93 1.09
C ASN A 927 29.11 -2.51 1.08
N GLN A 928 29.88 -2.83 2.13
CA GLN A 928 31.30 -2.50 2.18
C GLN A 928 32.12 -3.32 1.19
N LEU A 929 31.83 -4.62 1.03
CA LEU A 929 32.43 -5.46 -0.01
C LEU A 929 32.19 -4.87 -1.42
N LEU A 930 30.97 -4.44 -1.72
CA LEU A 930 30.61 -3.80 -2.98
C LEU A 930 31.35 -2.45 -3.17
N TYR A 931 31.46 -1.61 -2.14
CA TYR A 931 32.27 -0.36 -2.23
C TYR A 931 33.77 -0.63 -2.43
N PHE A 932 34.32 -1.69 -1.84
CA PHE A 932 35.70 -2.11 -2.10
C PHE A 932 35.86 -2.68 -3.52
N TYR A 933 34.88 -3.42 -4.03
CA TYR A 933 34.86 -3.92 -5.40
C TYR A 933 34.77 -2.78 -6.42
N CYS A 934 33.80 -1.87 -6.26
CA CYS A 934 33.57 -0.72 -7.13
C CYS A 934 34.71 0.30 -7.08
N GLY A 935 35.36 0.46 -5.92
CA GLY A 935 36.65 1.14 -5.85
C GLY A 935 36.61 2.66 -5.95
N ASN A 936 35.83 3.33 -5.10
CA ASN A 936 36.02 4.76 -4.83
C ASN A 936 37.16 4.94 -3.81
N ASP A 937 38.27 5.57 -4.20
CA ASP A 937 39.44 5.84 -3.37
C ASP A 937 39.63 7.32 -2.99
N TRP A 938 38.81 8.21 -3.54
CA TRP A 938 39.00 9.67 -3.45
C TRP A 938 37.87 10.42 -2.74
N ASP A 939 36.60 10.12 -3.05
CA ASP A 939 35.43 10.89 -2.60
C ASP A 939 34.52 10.11 -1.63
N TRP A 940 34.81 8.82 -1.40
CA TRP A 940 34.20 8.02 -0.35
C TRP A 940 35.03 8.17 0.94
N THR A 941 34.40 8.53 2.06
CA THR A 941 35.13 8.72 3.33
C THR A 941 34.24 8.46 4.55
N ALA A 942 34.83 8.52 5.75
CA ALA A 942 34.12 8.52 7.02
C ALA A 942 32.90 9.47 7.06
N ARG A 943 32.89 10.56 6.27
CA ARG A 943 31.76 11.51 6.19
C ARG A 943 31.31 11.87 4.77
N HIS A 944 31.53 10.99 3.79
CA HIS A 944 31.23 11.28 2.39
C HIS A 944 30.84 10.05 1.56
N ASN A 945 29.88 10.24 0.65
CA ASN A 945 29.35 9.28 -0.31
C ASN A 945 28.92 7.92 0.27
N TRP A 946 28.07 7.98 1.31
CA TRP A 946 27.24 6.89 1.81
C TRP A 946 26.04 7.47 2.56
N MET A 947 24.97 6.69 2.68
CA MET A 947 23.86 6.94 3.62
C MET A 947 23.66 5.73 4.53
N ALA A 948 23.09 5.94 5.71
CA ALA A 948 22.66 4.87 6.59
C ALA A 948 21.34 5.24 7.25
N ALA A 949 20.53 4.25 7.58
CA ALA A 949 19.27 4.42 8.30
C ALA A 949 18.91 3.16 9.08
N GLY A 950 18.16 3.33 10.17
CA GLY A 950 17.78 2.24 11.06
C GLY A 950 16.93 2.69 12.23
N PRO A 951 16.51 1.74 13.08
CA PRO A 951 15.62 2.02 14.20
C PRO A 951 16.29 2.94 15.24
N LYS A 952 15.45 3.68 15.98
CA LYS A 952 15.86 4.43 17.17
C LYS A 952 16.45 3.56 18.29
N TYR A 953 16.02 2.30 18.35
CA TYR A 953 16.31 1.36 19.42
C TYR A 953 16.99 0.07 18.90
N PRO A 954 17.78 -0.63 19.74
CA PRO A 954 18.38 -1.91 19.35
C PRO A 954 17.33 -3.02 19.22
N GLY A 955 17.70 -4.14 18.60
CA GLY A 955 16.89 -5.35 18.47
C GLY A 955 16.00 -5.40 17.22
N ARG A 956 15.59 -4.24 16.68
CA ARG A 956 14.69 -4.15 15.51
C ARG A 956 15.42 -4.26 14.15
N GLY A 957 16.12 -5.38 13.93
CA GLY A 957 16.79 -5.72 12.65
C GLY A 957 18.03 -4.87 12.27
N GLY A 958 18.38 -3.88 13.09
CA GLY A 958 19.63 -3.09 13.01
C GLY A 958 19.68 -2.03 11.90
N TRP A 959 20.68 -1.14 12.02
CA TRP A 959 20.97 -0.11 11.02
C TRP A 959 21.53 -0.70 9.73
N ARG A 960 21.04 -0.17 8.61
CA ARG A 960 21.36 -0.54 7.22
C ARG A 960 22.07 0.61 6.51
N PHE A 961 22.86 0.27 5.51
CA PHE A 961 23.80 1.13 4.80
C PHE A 961 23.52 1.08 3.31
N TYR A 962 23.48 2.25 2.68
CA TYR A 962 23.02 2.43 1.30
C TYR A 962 24.05 3.18 0.48
N SER A 963 24.26 2.69 -0.73
CA SER A 963 25.09 3.34 -1.75
C SER A 963 24.57 4.72 -2.12
N TRP A 964 25.45 5.73 -2.11
CA TRP A 964 25.08 7.13 -2.34
C TRP A 964 26.21 7.97 -2.95
N ASP A 965 25.90 8.77 -3.98
CA ASP A 965 26.89 9.48 -4.85
C ASP A 965 27.96 8.51 -5.41
N CYS A 966 27.47 7.42 -6.00
CA CYS A 966 28.26 6.32 -6.57
C CYS A 966 28.65 6.57 -8.04
N ASP A 967 28.80 7.83 -8.43
CA ASP A 967 29.22 8.28 -9.76
C ASP A 967 30.75 8.26 -9.97
N VAL A 968 31.54 8.24 -8.90
CA VAL A 968 33.01 8.28 -8.95
C VAL A 968 33.60 6.97 -8.41
N MET A 969 33.43 5.91 -9.18
CA MET A 969 33.94 4.55 -8.96
C MET A 969 33.96 3.81 -10.31
N LEU A 970 34.38 2.54 -10.37
CA LEU A 970 34.36 1.74 -11.62
C LEU A 970 35.10 2.42 -12.79
N TYR A 971 36.30 2.94 -12.55
CA TYR A 971 37.15 3.60 -13.57
C TYR A 971 38.61 3.09 -13.61
N ASP A 972 39.10 2.52 -12.50
CA ASP A 972 40.45 1.97 -12.35
C ASP A 972 40.39 0.60 -11.67
N VAL A 973 40.79 -0.45 -12.39
CA VAL A 973 40.72 -1.84 -11.91
C VAL A 973 41.72 -2.16 -10.78
N GLU A 974 42.81 -1.39 -10.68
CA GLU A 974 43.91 -1.59 -9.71
C GLU A 974 43.67 -0.91 -8.35
N VAL A 975 42.56 -0.18 -8.20
CA VAL A 975 42.29 0.68 -7.04
C VAL A 975 42.28 -0.11 -5.72
N ASN A 976 42.87 0.47 -4.67
CA ASN A 976 42.90 -0.10 -3.32
C ASN A 976 42.40 0.92 -2.29
N ASN A 977 41.12 0.80 -1.95
CA ASN A 977 40.42 1.68 -1.01
C ASN A 977 40.20 1.03 0.37
N LEU A 978 40.82 -0.12 0.65
CA LEU A 978 40.64 -0.90 1.90
C LEU A 978 41.11 -0.17 3.18
N ASN A 979 41.69 1.02 3.07
CA ASN A 979 42.17 1.83 4.21
C ASN A 979 41.26 3.03 4.53
N LEU A 980 40.12 3.17 3.84
CA LEU A 980 39.16 4.23 4.12
C LEU A 980 38.30 3.91 5.35
N GLY A 981 38.16 4.89 6.24
CA GLY A 981 37.37 4.78 7.47
C GLY A 981 35.87 4.98 7.27
N ALA A 982 35.29 4.54 6.15
CA ALA A 982 33.85 4.58 5.92
C ALA A 982 33.16 3.34 6.54
N PRO A 983 31.84 3.38 6.80
CA PRO A 983 31.05 4.57 7.09
C PRO A 983 31.31 5.03 8.54
N ASP A 984 31.68 6.30 8.77
CA ASP A 984 32.02 6.90 10.09
C ASP A 984 32.84 6.01 11.05
N GLY A 985 33.77 5.21 10.50
CA GLY A 985 34.63 4.27 11.23
C GLY A 985 34.02 2.90 11.59
N ILE A 986 32.73 2.67 11.35
CA ILE A 986 31.96 1.51 11.84
C ILE A 986 32.55 0.18 11.38
N PHE A 987 32.73 -0.01 10.07
CA PHE A 987 33.30 -1.26 9.53
C PHE A 987 34.75 -1.50 10.01
N SER A 988 35.54 -0.43 10.15
CA SER A 988 36.91 -0.48 10.69
C SER A 988 36.98 -0.68 12.21
N ALA A 989 35.86 -0.59 12.92
CA ALA A 989 35.72 -1.00 14.32
C ALA A 989 35.31 -2.47 14.40
N LEU A 990 34.30 -2.89 13.62
CA LEU A 990 33.83 -4.27 13.54
C LEU A 990 34.86 -5.26 13.00
N MET A 991 35.75 -4.87 12.08
CA MET A 991 36.89 -5.69 11.65
C MET A 991 37.99 -5.90 12.74
N ARG A 992 37.67 -5.65 14.02
CA ARG A 992 38.44 -6.03 15.22
C ARG A 992 37.72 -7.06 16.09
N ASP A 993 36.44 -7.30 15.83
CA ASP A 993 35.67 -8.39 16.42
C ASP A 993 35.96 -9.68 15.64
N ASP A 994 36.33 -10.75 16.33
CA ASP A 994 36.80 -11.97 15.66
C ASP A 994 35.66 -12.77 15.00
N GLU A 995 34.41 -12.62 15.44
CA GLU A 995 33.25 -13.25 14.79
C GLU A 995 32.85 -12.46 13.53
N PHE A 996 32.82 -11.13 13.58
CA PHE A 996 32.58 -10.30 12.40
C PHE A 996 33.68 -10.51 11.33
N ARG A 997 34.94 -10.74 11.75
CA ARG A 997 36.05 -11.08 10.84
C ARG A 997 35.91 -12.45 10.18
N VAL A 998 35.20 -13.41 10.79
CA VAL A 998 34.84 -14.68 10.13
C VAL A 998 33.67 -14.42 9.19
N PHE A 999 32.58 -13.86 9.70
CA PHE A 999 31.39 -13.50 8.91
C PHE A 999 31.71 -12.72 7.63
N PHE A 1000 32.61 -11.73 7.69
CA PHE A 1000 33.03 -10.98 6.49
C PHE A 1000 33.79 -11.84 5.47
N LYS A 1001 34.59 -12.83 5.90
CA LYS A 1001 35.20 -13.81 4.98
C LYS A 1001 34.13 -14.66 4.30
N ASP A 1002 33.09 -15.05 5.03
CA ASP A 1002 32.00 -15.86 4.48
C ASP A 1002 31.21 -15.06 3.43
N ARG A 1003 31.05 -13.74 3.62
CA ARG A 1003 30.50 -12.84 2.59
C ARG A 1003 31.44 -12.68 1.38
N VAL A 1004 32.74 -12.53 1.61
CA VAL A 1004 33.76 -12.50 0.53
C VAL A 1004 33.74 -13.80 -0.26
N TYR A 1005 33.64 -14.95 0.40
CA TYR A 1005 33.56 -16.26 -0.24
C TYR A 1005 32.27 -16.42 -1.05
N LYS A 1006 31.09 -16.20 -0.42
CA LYS A 1006 29.76 -16.23 -1.07
C LYS A 1006 29.72 -15.42 -2.36
N HIS A 1007 30.30 -14.23 -2.36
CA HIS A 1007 30.15 -13.29 -3.48
C HIS A 1007 31.28 -13.36 -4.51
N CYS A 1008 32.52 -13.70 -4.15
CA CYS A 1008 33.66 -13.66 -5.09
C CYS A 1008 34.05 -15.02 -5.70
N PHE A 1009 33.54 -16.14 -5.18
CA PHE A 1009 33.92 -17.51 -5.58
C PHE A 1009 32.69 -18.28 -6.09
N ASN A 1010 32.90 -19.43 -6.75
CA ASN A 1010 31.88 -20.42 -7.10
C ASN A 1010 30.57 -19.83 -7.67
N ASP A 1011 30.69 -19.13 -8.81
CA ASP A 1011 29.63 -18.41 -9.54
C ASP A 1011 28.90 -17.29 -8.75
N GLY A 1012 29.44 -16.86 -7.59
CA GLY A 1012 28.99 -15.69 -6.85
C GLY A 1012 29.04 -14.40 -7.66
N VAL A 1013 28.20 -13.42 -7.31
CA VAL A 1013 27.90 -12.26 -8.18
C VAL A 1013 29.06 -11.27 -8.39
N LEU A 1014 30.08 -11.30 -7.53
CA LEU A 1014 31.32 -10.52 -7.63
C LEU A 1014 32.51 -11.37 -8.11
N SER A 1015 32.28 -12.61 -8.58
CA SER A 1015 33.29 -13.43 -9.28
C SER A 1015 33.75 -12.77 -10.59
N SER A 1016 34.80 -13.30 -11.21
CA SER A 1016 35.31 -12.76 -12.49
C SER A 1016 34.21 -12.80 -13.56
N ASN A 1017 33.84 -11.63 -14.10
CA ASN A 1017 32.69 -11.40 -14.98
C ASN A 1017 31.29 -11.66 -14.38
N GLY A 1018 31.16 -12.06 -13.11
CA GLY A 1018 29.85 -12.16 -12.41
C GLY A 1018 28.99 -10.88 -12.49
N PRO A 1019 29.57 -9.66 -12.34
CA PRO A 1019 28.79 -8.42 -12.42
C PRO A 1019 28.44 -7.96 -13.85
N LEU A 1020 29.03 -8.56 -14.89
CA LEU A 1020 28.90 -8.11 -16.29
C LEU A 1020 27.45 -8.12 -16.82
N PRO A 1021 26.62 -9.16 -16.62
CA PRO A 1021 25.25 -9.18 -17.17
C PRO A 1021 24.38 -8.03 -16.64
N PHE A 1022 24.55 -7.69 -15.37
CA PHE A 1022 23.85 -6.57 -14.71
C PHE A 1022 24.29 -5.21 -15.27
N HIS A 1023 25.59 -5.08 -15.59
CA HIS A 1023 26.14 -3.88 -16.22
C HIS A 1023 25.65 -3.74 -17.66
N ASP A 1024 25.71 -4.82 -18.43
CA ASP A 1024 25.26 -4.85 -19.82
C ASP A 1024 23.77 -4.55 -19.95
N TYR A 1025 22.94 -5.02 -19.02
CA TYR A 1025 21.52 -4.66 -18.99
C TYR A 1025 21.33 -3.13 -18.94
N ARG A 1026 21.96 -2.44 -17.97
CA ARG A 1026 21.83 -0.97 -17.83
C ARG A 1026 22.49 -0.19 -18.98
N MET A 1027 23.60 -0.68 -19.53
CA MET A 1027 24.22 -0.05 -20.70
C MET A 1027 23.36 -0.21 -21.96
N ASN A 1028 22.69 -1.35 -22.14
CA ASN A 1028 21.71 -1.55 -23.23
C ASN A 1028 20.45 -0.69 -23.03
N GLU A 1029 19.93 -0.55 -21.80
CA GLU A 1029 18.75 0.29 -21.47
C GLU A 1029 18.90 1.73 -22.00
N ILE A 1030 20.10 2.32 -21.88
CA ILE A 1030 20.36 3.70 -22.33
C ILE A 1030 20.98 3.78 -23.74
N TYR A 1031 21.16 2.67 -24.46
CA TYR A 1031 21.99 2.59 -25.67
C TYR A 1031 21.53 3.51 -26.81
N ASP A 1032 20.23 3.74 -27.00
CA ASP A 1032 19.76 4.76 -27.96
C ASP A 1032 19.52 6.13 -27.29
N ALA A 1033 19.11 6.16 -26.02
CA ALA A 1033 18.86 7.37 -25.24
C ALA A 1033 20.12 8.25 -25.05
N ILE A 1034 21.31 7.65 -25.05
CA ILE A 1034 22.60 8.37 -24.94
C ILE A 1034 22.89 9.24 -26.18
N ILE A 1035 22.20 9.04 -27.32
CA ILE A 1035 22.36 9.87 -28.53
C ILE A 1035 21.73 11.28 -28.34
N PRO A 1036 20.43 11.44 -27.99
CA PRO A 1036 19.90 12.76 -27.66
C PRO A 1036 20.54 13.36 -26.41
N GLU A 1037 20.97 12.54 -25.44
CA GLU A 1037 21.76 13.03 -24.29
C GLU A 1037 23.08 13.68 -24.75
N THR A 1038 23.92 13.01 -25.55
CA THR A 1038 25.16 13.61 -26.08
C THR A 1038 24.89 14.79 -27.01
N ALA A 1039 23.82 14.74 -27.81
CA ALA A 1039 23.38 15.88 -28.62
C ALA A 1039 23.02 17.10 -27.75
N ARG A 1040 22.50 16.88 -26.53
CA ARG A 1040 22.03 17.92 -25.61
C ARG A 1040 23.11 18.40 -24.64
N TRP A 1041 23.99 17.51 -24.20
CA TRP A 1041 25.00 17.70 -23.19
C TRP A 1041 26.35 17.18 -23.68
N GLN A 1042 27.11 18.10 -24.27
CA GLN A 1042 28.51 17.89 -24.58
C GLN A 1042 29.40 18.19 -23.37
N PRO A 1043 30.64 17.66 -23.35
CA PRO A 1043 31.72 18.07 -22.46
C PRO A 1043 31.81 19.56 -22.14
N SER A 1044 32.14 19.87 -20.88
CA SER A 1044 32.61 21.21 -20.50
C SER A 1044 34.00 21.52 -21.08
N SER A 1045 34.83 20.50 -21.26
CA SER A 1045 36.15 20.54 -21.89
C SER A 1045 36.53 19.14 -22.38
N GLY A 1046 37.15 19.02 -23.56
CA GLY A 1046 37.56 17.74 -24.16
C GLY A 1046 38.68 17.93 -25.18
N ARG A 1047 39.44 16.88 -25.51
CA ARG A 1047 40.58 16.97 -26.46
C ARG A 1047 40.15 17.16 -27.91
N SER A 1048 39.04 16.53 -28.28
CA SER A 1048 38.36 16.56 -29.57
C SER A 1048 36.87 16.63 -29.28
N LEU A 1049 36.12 17.48 -29.99
CA LEU A 1049 34.68 17.62 -29.81
C LEU A 1049 33.98 17.65 -31.19
N PRO A 1050 32.75 17.13 -31.31
CA PRO A 1050 31.91 16.59 -30.22
C PRO A 1050 32.31 15.17 -29.79
N TRP A 1051 31.84 14.76 -28.61
CA TRP A 1051 31.85 13.38 -28.11
C TRP A 1051 30.54 12.67 -28.45
N GLY A 1052 30.60 11.35 -28.65
CA GLY A 1052 29.47 10.55 -29.15
C GLY A 1052 29.35 9.17 -28.53
N ARG A 1053 28.27 8.46 -28.85
CA ARG A 1053 28.01 7.11 -28.32
C ARG A 1053 29.05 6.09 -28.78
N ASP A 1054 29.26 6.02 -30.09
CA ASP A 1054 30.04 4.93 -30.71
C ASP A 1054 31.56 5.18 -30.66
N GLU A 1055 31.98 6.21 -29.91
CA GLU A 1055 33.35 6.61 -29.62
C GLU A 1055 33.54 6.57 -28.09
N GLU A 1056 33.50 7.69 -27.38
CA GLU A 1056 33.93 7.75 -25.97
C GLU A 1056 33.10 6.89 -24.99
N TRP A 1057 31.78 6.79 -25.18
CA TRP A 1057 30.93 5.97 -24.29
C TRP A 1057 31.10 4.46 -24.54
N LEU A 1058 31.26 4.06 -25.80
CA LEU A 1058 31.45 2.66 -26.17
C LEU A 1058 32.87 2.17 -25.85
N GLU A 1059 33.90 3.02 -25.96
CA GLU A 1059 35.26 2.70 -25.48
C GLU A 1059 35.28 2.43 -23.97
N GLU A 1060 34.50 3.16 -23.17
CA GLU A 1060 34.35 2.89 -21.75
C GLU A 1060 33.62 1.58 -21.46
N TRP A 1061 32.54 1.27 -22.19
CA TRP A 1061 31.83 -0.01 -22.04
C TRP A 1061 32.73 -1.20 -22.39
N ASN A 1062 33.53 -1.07 -23.46
CA ASN A 1062 34.51 -2.08 -23.85
C ASN A 1062 35.60 -2.24 -22.79
N TYR A 1063 36.10 -1.17 -22.17
CA TYR A 1063 37.04 -1.27 -21.03
C TYR A 1063 36.46 -2.07 -19.86
N MET A 1064 35.19 -1.88 -19.53
CA MET A 1064 34.55 -2.65 -18.46
C MET A 1064 34.49 -4.15 -18.81
N LYS A 1065 34.19 -4.49 -20.05
CA LYS A 1065 34.14 -5.86 -20.59
C LYS A 1065 35.51 -6.54 -20.71
N GLU A 1066 36.51 -5.82 -21.21
CA GLU A 1066 37.79 -6.37 -21.62
C GLU A 1066 38.86 -6.31 -20.52
N VAL A 1067 38.63 -5.51 -19.46
CA VAL A 1067 39.61 -5.29 -18.38
C VAL A 1067 38.96 -5.30 -17.00
N PHE A 1068 37.93 -4.49 -16.74
CA PHE A 1068 37.47 -4.30 -15.35
C PHE A 1068 36.80 -5.55 -14.77
N TRP A 1069 35.75 -6.09 -15.41
CA TRP A 1069 35.03 -7.26 -14.88
C TRP A 1069 35.84 -8.57 -14.92
N PRO A 1070 36.75 -8.82 -15.88
CA PRO A 1070 37.67 -9.95 -15.82
C PRO A 1070 38.63 -9.91 -14.63
N ASP A 1071 39.31 -8.78 -14.40
CA ASP A 1071 40.47 -8.74 -13.50
C ASP A 1071 40.13 -8.32 -12.06
N ARG A 1072 39.08 -7.51 -11.85
CA ARG A 1072 38.84 -6.81 -10.56
C ARG A 1072 38.75 -7.76 -9.36
N THR A 1073 38.07 -8.90 -9.50
CA THR A 1073 37.88 -9.86 -8.41
C THR A 1073 39.20 -10.39 -7.87
N ASN A 1074 40.12 -10.80 -8.75
CA ASN A 1074 41.42 -11.34 -8.37
C ASN A 1074 42.27 -10.27 -7.66
N ILE A 1075 42.27 -9.05 -8.20
CA ILE A 1075 42.95 -7.90 -7.60
C ILE A 1075 42.40 -7.62 -6.19
N LEU A 1076 41.08 -7.61 -6.00
CA LEU A 1076 40.47 -7.36 -4.70
C LEU A 1076 40.78 -8.48 -3.68
N LEU A 1077 40.72 -9.75 -4.09
CA LEU A 1077 41.07 -10.89 -3.23
C LEU A 1077 42.52 -10.81 -2.77
N ASP A 1078 43.45 -10.46 -3.67
CA ASP A 1078 44.85 -10.28 -3.29
C ASP A 1078 45.09 -9.06 -2.39
N GLN A 1079 44.28 -8.00 -2.52
CA GLN A 1079 44.28 -6.89 -1.55
C GLN A 1079 43.75 -7.33 -0.17
N PHE A 1080 42.71 -8.17 -0.11
CA PHE A 1080 42.22 -8.75 1.15
C PHE A 1080 43.24 -9.71 1.79
N ARG A 1081 43.94 -10.53 0.99
CA ARG A 1081 45.05 -11.39 1.43
C ARG A 1081 46.19 -10.57 2.03
N GLN A 1082 46.66 -9.56 1.31
CA GLN A 1082 47.72 -8.64 1.78
C GLN A 1082 47.35 -7.90 3.06
N LYS A 1083 46.06 -7.61 3.27
CA LYS A 1083 45.54 -6.95 4.48
C LYS A 1083 45.25 -7.90 5.64
N GLY A 1084 45.33 -9.22 5.43
CA GLY A 1084 44.98 -10.24 6.44
C GLY A 1084 43.48 -10.32 6.73
N TRP A 1085 42.63 -9.88 5.80
CA TRP A 1085 41.18 -9.93 5.90
C TRP A 1085 40.60 -11.24 5.34
N TYR A 1086 41.18 -11.75 4.24
CA TYR A 1086 40.89 -13.09 3.72
C TYR A 1086 42.22 -13.84 3.61
N ASN A 1087 42.57 -14.64 4.62
CA ASN A 1087 43.95 -15.11 4.86
C ASN A 1087 44.07 -16.64 5.08
N VAL A 1088 42.97 -17.35 4.87
CA VAL A 1088 42.80 -18.80 4.89
C VAL A 1088 41.75 -19.06 3.82
N GLU A 1089 42.01 -19.95 2.88
CA GLU A 1089 41.05 -20.32 1.84
C GLU A 1089 40.00 -21.28 2.44
N ALA A 1090 38.79 -21.32 1.87
CA ALA A 1090 37.73 -22.21 2.35
C ALA A 1090 37.98 -23.69 1.94
N PRO A 1091 37.49 -24.68 2.72
CA PRO A 1091 37.45 -26.06 2.25
C PRO A 1091 36.53 -26.19 1.04
N GLU A 1092 37.07 -26.69 -0.06
CA GLU A 1092 36.38 -26.84 -1.35
C GLU A 1092 35.98 -28.30 -1.59
N TYR A 1093 34.92 -28.52 -2.38
CA TYR A 1093 34.59 -29.86 -2.87
C TYR A 1093 35.32 -30.13 -4.18
N GLU A 1094 35.97 -31.29 -4.32
CA GLU A 1094 36.66 -31.69 -5.58
C GLU A 1094 35.73 -31.59 -6.80
N LYS A 1095 34.42 -31.74 -6.57
CA LYS A 1095 33.39 -31.49 -7.56
C LYS A 1095 32.09 -31.01 -6.91
N ILE A 1096 31.65 -29.81 -7.28
CA ILE A 1096 30.30 -29.32 -7.00
C ILE A 1096 29.30 -30.05 -7.92
N ILE A 1097 28.21 -30.59 -7.37
CA ILE A 1097 27.20 -31.37 -8.11
C ILE A 1097 25.81 -31.06 -7.55
N SER A 1098 24.84 -30.74 -8.41
CA SER A 1098 23.47 -30.39 -8.01
C SER A 1098 22.59 -31.56 -7.58
N SER A 1099 23.01 -32.80 -7.84
CA SER A 1099 22.35 -34.02 -7.35
C SER A 1099 23.33 -35.19 -7.40
N VAL A 1100 23.16 -36.14 -6.48
CA VAL A 1100 24.04 -37.32 -6.34
C VAL A 1100 23.22 -38.59 -6.12
N ASN A 1101 23.76 -39.73 -6.54
CA ASN A 1101 23.11 -41.03 -6.31
C ASN A 1101 23.40 -41.53 -4.87
N PRO A 1102 22.51 -42.33 -4.26
CA PRO A 1102 22.79 -43.00 -2.99
C PRO A 1102 24.11 -43.80 -3.04
N GLY A 1103 24.98 -43.59 -2.05
CA GLY A 1103 26.33 -44.15 -2.04
C GLY A 1103 27.39 -43.31 -2.78
N PHE A 1104 27.09 -42.04 -3.09
CA PHE A 1104 28.12 -41.06 -3.45
C PHE A 1104 28.91 -40.63 -2.21
N THR A 1105 30.25 -40.67 -2.32
CA THR A 1105 31.16 -40.19 -1.28
C THR A 1105 31.81 -38.88 -1.73
N PRO A 1106 31.59 -37.73 -1.06
CA PRO A 1106 32.26 -36.49 -1.43
C PRO A 1106 33.74 -36.52 -1.06
N VAL A 1107 34.53 -35.75 -1.82
CA VAL A 1107 35.94 -35.45 -1.54
C VAL A 1107 36.02 -33.96 -1.26
N ILE A 1108 36.53 -33.61 -0.07
CA ILE A 1108 36.72 -32.23 0.37
C ILE A 1108 38.24 -31.98 0.46
N ILE A 1109 38.68 -30.86 -0.10
CA ILE A 1109 40.07 -30.47 -0.25
C ILE A 1109 40.31 -29.10 0.39
N SER A 1110 41.50 -28.90 0.95
CA SER A 1110 42.06 -27.59 1.31
C SER A 1110 43.57 -27.67 1.05
N GLU A 1111 44.19 -26.57 0.63
CA GLU A 1111 45.64 -26.52 0.43
C GLU A 1111 46.41 -26.43 1.77
N ASP A 1112 45.78 -25.86 2.81
CA ASP A 1112 46.34 -25.67 4.15
C ASP A 1112 45.27 -25.86 5.24
N GLY A 1113 45.70 -26.17 6.47
CA GLY A 1113 44.84 -26.22 7.67
C GLY A 1113 44.25 -27.59 8.03
N GLU A 1114 43.33 -27.59 9.00
CA GLU A 1114 42.56 -28.75 9.47
C GLU A 1114 41.09 -28.58 9.03
N ILE A 1115 40.49 -29.62 8.44
CA ILE A 1115 39.10 -29.58 7.96
C ILE A 1115 38.20 -30.29 8.97
N TYR A 1116 37.12 -29.63 9.36
CA TYR A 1116 36.08 -30.17 10.23
C TYR A 1116 34.73 -30.03 9.53
N LEU A 1117 33.90 -31.08 9.57
CA LEU A 1117 32.56 -31.07 8.98
C LEU A 1117 31.53 -31.71 9.92
N THR A 1118 30.28 -31.26 9.80
CA THR A 1118 29.10 -31.87 10.39
C THR A 1118 28.32 -32.61 9.29
N VAL A 1119 27.39 -33.49 9.68
CA VAL A 1119 26.53 -34.23 8.72
C VAL A 1119 25.03 -33.98 8.94
N ASP A 1120 24.69 -33.16 9.92
CA ASP A 1120 23.33 -32.75 10.29
C ASP A 1120 22.97 -31.32 9.81
N GLY A 1121 23.97 -30.52 9.42
CA GLY A 1121 23.83 -29.14 8.98
C GLY A 1121 24.19 -28.09 10.04
N SER A 1122 24.63 -28.49 11.24
CA SER A 1122 25.15 -27.56 12.25
C SER A 1122 26.52 -26.97 11.84
N ASP A 1123 26.89 -25.77 12.33
CA ASP A 1123 28.20 -25.18 11.98
C ASP A 1123 29.35 -25.99 12.64
N PRO A 1124 30.38 -26.46 11.90
CA PRO A 1124 31.55 -27.11 12.50
C PRO A 1124 32.40 -26.18 13.39
N ARG A 1125 32.19 -24.86 13.35
CA ARG A 1125 32.84 -23.84 14.17
C ARG A 1125 31.81 -23.15 15.09
N LEU A 1126 31.95 -23.33 16.40
CA LEU A 1126 31.18 -22.58 17.38
C LEU A 1126 31.69 -21.13 17.52
N ILE A 1127 30.80 -20.26 18.02
CA ILE A 1127 31.12 -18.88 18.44
C ILE A 1127 32.34 -18.89 19.39
N GLY A 1128 33.33 -18.05 19.13
CA GLY A 1128 34.63 -18.05 19.80
C GLY A 1128 35.69 -18.91 19.11
N GLY A 1129 35.35 -19.60 18.02
CA GLY A 1129 36.28 -20.33 17.16
C GLY A 1129 36.68 -21.72 17.64
N THR A 1130 35.97 -22.31 18.61
CA THR A 1130 36.15 -23.72 19.00
C THR A 1130 35.42 -24.65 18.03
N VAL A 1131 36.03 -25.79 17.70
CA VAL A 1131 35.37 -26.86 16.94
C VAL A 1131 34.10 -27.33 17.65
N ASN A 1132 33.02 -27.51 16.91
CA ASN A 1132 31.77 -28.09 17.37
C ASN A 1132 31.98 -29.56 17.81
N PRO A 1133 31.57 -29.99 19.03
CA PRO A 1133 31.70 -31.38 19.49
C PRO A 1133 31.15 -32.45 18.55
N ASP A 1134 30.14 -32.12 17.74
CA ASP A 1134 29.50 -33.02 16.79
C ASP A 1134 30.13 -32.96 15.37
N ALA A 1135 31.20 -32.16 15.20
CA ALA A 1135 31.97 -32.09 13.97
C ALA A 1135 33.13 -33.10 13.92
N PHE A 1136 33.30 -33.73 12.76
CA PHE A 1136 34.31 -34.74 12.48
C PHE A 1136 35.50 -34.12 11.76
N PHE A 1137 36.72 -34.37 12.28
CA PHE A 1137 37.96 -34.04 11.60
C PHE A 1137 38.16 -34.94 10.36
N ILE A 1138 38.45 -34.34 9.21
CA ILE A 1138 38.90 -35.04 8.01
C ILE A 1138 40.23 -34.45 7.49
N ASN A 1139 41.04 -35.30 6.87
CA ASN A 1139 42.39 -34.95 6.41
C ASN A 1139 42.54 -35.28 4.92
N GLY A 1140 41.86 -34.50 4.06
CA GLY A 1140 41.85 -34.70 2.61
C GLY A 1140 41.39 -36.10 2.16
N ALA A 1141 40.50 -36.72 2.94
CA ALA A 1141 40.07 -38.11 2.76
C ALA A 1141 38.62 -38.19 2.28
N THR A 1142 38.28 -39.27 1.56
CA THR A 1142 36.92 -39.55 1.11
C THR A 1142 35.97 -39.72 2.31
N VAL A 1143 34.84 -39.02 2.30
CA VAL A 1143 33.93 -38.88 3.45
C VAL A 1143 32.90 -40.04 3.49
N ASP A 1144 33.35 -41.25 3.85
CA ASP A 1144 32.53 -42.48 3.90
C ASP A 1144 31.50 -42.49 5.06
N PHE A 1145 30.52 -41.60 5.00
CA PHE A 1145 29.37 -41.53 5.90
C PHE A 1145 28.06 -41.57 5.11
N ASN A 1146 26.96 -41.99 5.76
CA ASN A 1146 25.63 -41.91 5.16
C ASN A 1146 25.20 -40.44 5.05
N LEU A 1147 25.31 -39.87 3.85
CA LEU A 1147 24.71 -38.56 3.55
C LEU A 1147 23.20 -38.61 3.86
N ILE A 1148 22.74 -37.69 4.69
CA ILE A 1148 21.32 -37.56 5.02
C ILE A 1148 20.60 -36.93 3.81
N SER A 1149 19.46 -37.52 3.42
CA SER A 1149 18.56 -36.86 2.47
C SER A 1149 17.84 -35.73 3.20
N LYS A 1150 18.00 -34.51 2.74
CA LYS A 1150 17.07 -33.41 2.98
C LYS A 1150 16.30 -33.19 1.67
#